data_AF-A0A2M7KM79-F1
#
_entry.id   AF-A0A2M7KM79-F1
#
_cell.length_a   1.000
_cell.length_b   1.000
_cell.length_c   1.000
_cell.angle_alpha   90.00
_cell.angle_beta   90.00
_cell.angle_gamma   90.00
#
_symmetry.space_group_name_H-M   'P 1'
#
loop_
_entity.id
_entity.type
_entity.pdbx_description
1 polymer ?
#
loop_
_entity_poly.entity_id
_entity_poly.type
_entity_poly.pdbx_seq_one_letter_code
_entity_poly.pdbx_strand_id
1 'polypeptide(L)'
;PFSSAAAEPPVAQGTRTPAPPKIDGQLTEPAWQSAPELGGFMLIGGNKPASQQTSVRVLFDDDALSVGFTCLEDKLGETAAKATNRDGQVFADDCVELFLGPTHDRFNFFQFAVSLSGARFDASGDGAGVASDWDAPWEAATSRAPGRWFAELRIPFACLQLSDKAGTTWDMNLCREEKPHGELSSWAPVGDRFGAPQTFGTLTEVAADFTPYYVSFGPEGQSPVAFGRNAEAVLLANGGKDARKLKAELTVYPPTEAPRSSAVPVGDLAAGTRRKLALEYQVFEPGPHRLAFAAVDQVSGRQVASFERNFTLAATVEHSLFHSFYRDDVTVRSQLNVAEEELGACRLTATLKSAAGGATLAQKAAKPTGREIDSVLPLKGVKPGRYLVHMQFERRGKVEHEQDLDFAVLRDRPVDSLRVHPRDDLTLVVDDKPFFPLGLYEAPITEKMIDEFRGAGFNTVCTYGGPPAATTMALDRLAEADLKAWVVLSHNLDLSTDREKREQTVAEIVGGISKHPALLVWESIDEPAWGSRNAEGLLQGYEFLRKLDPDHPVWTNHAPRNHISTLAYFNRATDIAGCDIYPVPEPQSQSNLPNKTLSVVGDEADKNRAAVNDQKPIFMVLQGFAWRALSKRDDPQAVYPTLAQQRYMAYNAVVHGARGLLYWGTPYTPKPSQAWADAKTIVHELSCVTPMLVAPTPALQPKVESDAGSVKCLLRAAGGETYLVCINNENREAKATVSGLPPKLKSLRVLYENGRQLAVRNGAAQVVLPGYGVLVATTSTKLQDTRPDYSAELKSLPALPSTEAMREPGNAALNPSFEFDSGGANVPDLWNVRYPFSAELSIDNPHSGKHCLKLTSPDAEFQPLLVQQNVQVEPNREYELSLWLRTDGGDITGRVYAEWVLAGKFTSCVAPWTKGSPEWQQLKYRFTTTPDPAGGLYVVVQSHGKGTVWLDDVKLELVKE
;
A
#
# COMPACT_ATOMS: atom_id res chain seq x y z
N PRO A 1 15.67 -15.84 -34.10
CA PRO A 1 15.85 -16.72 -32.91
C PRO A 1 17.05 -16.25 -32.08
N PHE A 2 16.84 -15.28 -31.21
CA PHE A 2 17.81 -14.94 -30.17
C PHE A 2 17.32 -15.61 -28.88
N SER A 3 17.94 -16.74 -28.55
CA SER A 3 17.88 -17.30 -27.22
C SER A 3 18.60 -16.33 -26.29
N SER A 4 17.86 -15.50 -25.54
CA SER A 4 18.42 -14.87 -24.34
C SER A 4 18.59 -15.98 -23.31
N ALA A 5 19.71 -16.71 -23.37
CA ALA A 5 20.20 -17.35 -22.18
C ALA A 5 20.42 -16.20 -21.18
N ALA A 6 19.60 -16.13 -20.14
CA ALA A 6 19.87 -15.24 -19.02
C ALA A 6 21.30 -15.55 -18.58
N ALA A 7 22.19 -14.56 -18.60
CA ALA A 7 23.52 -14.74 -18.05
C ALA A 7 23.37 -15.27 -16.62
N GLU A 8 24.08 -16.33 -16.27
CA GLU A 8 24.02 -16.85 -14.90
C GLU A 8 24.38 -15.73 -13.92
N PRO A 9 23.63 -15.57 -12.81
CA PRO A 9 23.94 -14.54 -11.83
C PRO A 9 25.39 -14.66 -11.35
N PRO A 10 26.12 -13.54 -11.18
CA PRO A 10 27.52 -13.60 -10.86
C PRO A 10 27.74 -14.22 -9.46
N VAL A 11 28.90 -14.86 -9.29
CA VAL A 11 29.29 -15.52 -8.04
C VAL A 11 30.49 -14.80 -7.44
N ALA A 12 30.39 -14.50 -6.15
CA ALA A 12 31.44 -13.93 -5.32
C ALA A 12 31.82 -14.90 -4.21
N GLN A 13 33.08 -14.88 -3.79
CA GLN A 13 33.58 -15.69 -2.68
C GLN A 13 33.84 -14.80 -1.46
N GLY A 14 33.27 -15.16 -0.31
CA GLY A 14 33.61 -14.52 0.96
C GLY A 14 35.01 -14.93 1.41
N THR A 15 35.82 -13.98 1.87
CA THR A 15 37.17 -14.26 2.37
C THR A 15 37.21 -14.19 3.89
N ARG A 16 37.57 -15.30 4.54
CA ARG A 16 37.69 -15.33 6.01
C ARG A 16 38.90 -14.51 6.47
N THR A 17 38.71 -13.64 7.46
CA THR A 17 39.79 -12.90 8.13
C THR A 17 39.93 -13.32 9.59
N PRO A 18 41.16 -13.46 10.13
CA PRO A 18 41.37 -13.84 11.53
C PRO A 18 41.10 -12.69 12.52
N ALA A 19 41.04 -11.45 12.03
CA ALA A 19 40.74 -10.27 12.84
C ALA A 19 39.83 -9.30 12.05
N PRO A 20 38.90 -8.61 12.74
CA PRO A 20 38.01 -7.65 12.10
C PRO A 20 38.80 -6.46 11.53
N PRO A 21 38.50 -5.99 10.31
CA PRO A 21 39.09 -4.76 9.79
C PRO A 21 38.59 -3.56 10.61
N LYS A 22 39.41 -2.51 10.71
CA LYS A 22 38.99 -1.25 11.30
C LYS A 22 38.12 -0.52 10.27
N ILE A 23 36.93 -0.08 10.68
CA ILE A 23 35.98 0.62 9.82
C ILE A 23 36.28 2.12 9.90
N ASP A 24 37.18 2.60 9.04
CA ASP A 24 37.56 4.01 8.95
C ASP A 24 37.50 4.61 7.54
N GLY A 25 37.01 3.83 6.58
CA GLY A 25 36.74 4.20 5.21
C GLY A 25 38.00 4.25 4.34
N GLN A 26 39.09 3.55 4.67
CA GLN A 26 40.36 3.65 3.93
C GLN A 26 40.81 2.37 3.20
N LEU A 27 40.30 1.19 3.58
CA LEU A 27 40.66 -0.11 2.96
C LEU A 27 42.17 -0.43 2.97
N THR A 28 42.89 0.01 4.00
CA THR A 28 44.37 -0.09 4.04
C THR A 28 44.89 -1.39 4.65
N GLU A 29 44.04 -2.11 5.37
CA GLU A 29 44.36 -3.33 6.08
C GLU A 29 44.78 -4.45 5.11
N PRO A 30 45.78 -5.28 5.48
CA PRO A 30 46.22 -6.40 4.63
C PRO A 30 45.11 -7.38 4.26
N ALA A 31 44.10 -7.56 5.13
CA ALA A 31 42.96 -8.43 4.87
C ALA A 31 42.19 -8.00 3.61
N TRP A 32 41.95 -6.69 3.42
CA TRP A 32 41.32 -6.17 2.21
C TRP A 32 42.15 -6.47 0.96
N GLN A 33 43.46 -6.26 1.04
CA GLN A 33 44.35 -6.47 -0.10
C GLN A 33 44.45 -7.96 -0.53
N SER A 34 44.17 -8.88 0.39
CA SER A 34 44.17 -10.32 0.12
C SER A 34 42.85 -10.88 -0.43
N ALA A 35 41.74 -10.14 -0.29
CA ALA A 35 40.43 -10.57 -0.75
C ALA A 35 40.29 -10.38 -2.27
N PRO A 36 39.60 -11.30 -2.98
CA PRO A 36 39.23 -11.10 -4.37
C PRO A 36 38.45 -9.80 -4.55
N GLU A 37 38.84 -9.01 -5.55
CA GLU A 37 38.13 -7.79 -5.92
C GLU A 37 37.01 -8.13 -6.91
N LEU A 38 35.78 -7.77 -6.53
CA LEU A 38 34.59 -7.80 -7.37
C LEU A 38 34.51 -6.48 -8.13
N GLY A 39 34.14 -6.50 -9.41
CA GLY A 39 34.00 -5.30 -10.23
C GLY A 39 33.06 -5.56 -11.41
N GLY A 40 33.13 -4.70 -12.43
CA GLY A 40 32.31 -4.85 -13.64
C GLY A 40 30.86 -4.43 -13.42
N PHE A 41 30.64 -3.33 -12.70
CA PHE A 41 29.31 -2.81 -12.44
C PHE A 41 28.65 -2.37 -13.74
N MET A 42 27.39 -2.78 -13.91
CA MET A 42 26.58 -2.51 -15.09
C MET A 42 25.44 -1.57 -14.71
N LEU A 43 25.04 -0.70 -15.64
CA LEU A 43 23.85 0.13 -15.47
C LEU A 43 22.60 -0.76 -15.40
N ILE A 44 21.71 -0.47 -14.47
CA ILE A 44 20.45 -1.21 -14.33
C ILE A 44 19.53 -0.99 -15.55
N GLY A 45 18.63 -1.94 -15.81
CA GLY A 45 17.71 -1.88 -16.95
C GLY A 45 18.37 -1.99 -18.33
N GLY A 46 19.69 -2.22 -18.39
CA GLY A 46 20.44 -2.32 -19.64
C GLY A 46 21.68 -3.22 -19.53
N ASN A 47 22.45 -3.29 -20.61
CA ASN A 47 23.67 -4.11 -20.71
C ASN A 47 24.93 -3.25 -20.92
N LYS A 48 24.95 -2.03 -20.39
CA LYS A 48 26.08 -1.11 -20.51
C LYS A 48 26.89 -1.06 -19.21
N PRO A 49 28.23 -1.08 -19.25
CA PRO A 49 29.05 -0.80 -18.08
C PRO A 49 28.78 0.61 -17.54
N ALA A 50 28.82 0.78 -16.23
CA ALA A 50 28.83 2.11 -15.61
C ALA A 50 30.08 2.89 -16.03
N SER A 51 29.96 4.20 -16.24
CA SER A 51 31.13 5.03 -16.55
C SER A 51 32.00 5.25 -15.31
N GLN A 52 31.36 5.34 -14.14
CA GLN A 52 32.00 5.44 -12.84
C GLN A 52 32.05 4.07 -12.15
N GLN A 53 33.06 3.26 -12.52
CA GLN A 53 33.19 1.89 -12.02
C GLN A 53 33.38 1.82 -10.49
N THR A 54 32.82 0.75 -9.92
CA THR A 54 32.92 0.43 -8.50
C THR A 54 33.59 -0.93 -8.33
N SER A 55 34.50 -1.04 -7.37
CA SER A 55 35.10 -2.31 -6.98
C SER A 55 34.82 -2.62 -5.51
N VAL A 56 34.61 -3.90 -5.20
CA VAL A 56 34.14 -4.34 -3.89
C VAL A 56 34.95 -5.54 -3.39
N ARG A 57 35.21 -5.59 -2.10
CA ARG A 57 35.81 -6.74 -1.40
C ARG A 57 34.90 -7.19 -0.28
N VAL A 58 34.79 -8.50 -0.08
CA VAL A 58 33.94 -9.10 0.95
C VAL A 58 34.78 -9.96 1.89
N LEU A 59 34.82 -9.55 3.15
CA LEU A 59 35.47 -10.26 4.25
C LEU A 59 34.43 -10.79 5.23
N PHE A 60 34.76 -11.85 5.96
CA PHE A 60 33.98 -12.24 7.13
C PHE A 60 34.87 -12.78 8.25
N ASP A 61 34.43 -12.59 9.49
CA ASP A 61 34.98 -13.25 10.67
C ASP A 61 33.88 -14.09 11.35
N ASP A 62 34.08 -14.53 12.59
CA ASP A 62 33.07 -15.32 13.31
C ASP A 62 31.89 -14.48 13.82
N ASP A 63 31.96 -13.14 13.72
CA ASP A 63 31.02 -12.18 14.29
C ASP A 63 30.29 -11.31 13.25
N ALA A 64 30.89 -11.05 12.09
CA ALA A 64 30.33 -10.15 11.09
C ALA A 64 30.79 -10.45 9.65
N LEU A 65 29.99 -9.94 8.72
CA LEU A 65 30.37 -9.69 7.33
C LEU A 65 30.93 -8.25 7.23
N SER A 66 32.05 -8.06 6.55
CA SER A 66 32.62 -6.74 6.25
C SER A 66 32.72 -6.53 4.75
N VAL A 67 32.24 -5.38 4.25
CA VAL A 67 32.22 -5.07 2.82
C VAL A 67 32.91 -3.73 2.57
N GLY A 68 33.87 -3.72 1.64
CA GLY A 68 34.67 -2.55 1.31
C GLY A 68 34.46 -2.13 -0.14
N PHE A 69 34.04 -0.89 -0.36
CA PHE A 69 33.78 -0.31 -1.68
C PHE A 69 34.86 0.71 -2.05
N THR A 70 35.33 0.65 -3.29
CA THR A 70 36.10 1.70 -3.95
C THR A 70 35.32 2.20 -5.16
N CYS A 71 34.92 3.47 -5.12
CA CYS A 71 34.03 4.08 -6.10
C CYS A 71 34.81 5.11 -6.90
N LEU A 72 35.05 4.87 -8.19
CA LEU A 72 35.69 5.88 -9.06
C LEU A 72 34.73 7.05 -9.28
N GLU A 73 35.24 8.28 -9.24
CA GLU A 73 34.41 9.47 -9.40
C GLU A 73 35.26 10.62 -9.94
N ASP A 74 35.02 11.04 -11.18
CA ASP A 74 35.74 12.14 -11.82
C ASP A 74 35.16 13.53 -11.49
N LYS A 75 33.92 13.59 -10.95
CA LYS A 75 33.24 14.82 -10.52
C LYS A 75 32.94 14.83 -9.03
N LEU A 76 33.93 14.46 -8.20
CA LEU A 76 33.77 14.44 -6.73
C LEU A 76 33.23 15.75 -6.13
N GLY A 77 33.55 16.91 -6.74
CA GLY A 77 33.08 18.22 -6.30
C GLY A 77 31.59 18.48 -6.56
N GLU A 78 30.92 17.67 -7.39
CA GLU A 78 29.50 17.77 -7.73
C GLU A 78 28.65 16.72 -6.99
N THR A 79 29.26 15.90 -6.12
CA THR A 79 28.53 14.88 -5.34
C THR A 79 27.52 15.53 -4.40
N ALA A 80 26.28 15.01 -4.42
CA ALA A 80 25.21 15.48 -3.54
C ALA A 80 25.48 15.07 -2.08
N ALA A 81 25.13 15.96 -1.15
CA ALA A 81 25.20 15.77 0.30
C ALA A 81 23.94 16.35 0.98
N LYS A 82 22.78 15.81 0.62
CA LYS A 82 21.45 16.20 1.10
C LYS A 82 21.03 15.35 2.30
N ALA A 83 21.47 14.10 2.40
CA ALA A 83 21.14 13.23 3.52
C ALA A 83 22.01 13.59 4.74
N THR A 84 21.35 14.03 5.80
CA THR A 84 21.99 14.45 7.06
C THR A 84 21.58 13.60 8.26
N ASN A 85 20.48 12.85 8.13
CA ASN A 85 19.94 11.99 9.17
C ASN A 85 20.05 10.52 8.76
N ARG A 86 20.20 9.63 9.76
CA ARG A 86 20.02 8.19 9.57
C ARG A 86 18.60 7.91 9.06
N ASP A 87 18.48 6.95 8.14
CA ASP A 87 17.23 6.53 7.50
C ASP A 87 16.50 7.63 6.72
N GLY A 88 17.21 8.72 6.41
CA GLY A 88 16.77 9.74 5.46
C GLY A 88 16.84 9.24 4.01
N GLN A 89 16.64 10.15 3.05
CA GLN A 89 16.79 9.84 1.62
C GLN A 89 18.28 9.69 1.24
N VAL A 90 18.95 8.65 1.75
CA VAL A 90 20.36 8.34 1.45
C VAL A 90 20.57 8.17 -0.06
N PHE A 91 19.58 7.55 -0.73
CA PHE A 91 19.51 7.42 -2.18
C PHE A 91 19.41 8.77 -2.93
N ALA A 92 19.23 9.91 -2.27
CA ALA A 92 19.32 11.23 -2.93
C ALA A 92 20.77 11.71 -3.09
N ASP A 93 21.72 11.06 -2.42
CA ASP A 93 23.17 11.34 -2.45
C ASP A 93 23.94 10.28 -3.26
N ASP A 94 25.24 10.50 -3.49
CA ASP A 94 26.10 9.43 -4.01
C ASP A 94 26.29 8.38 -2.91
N CYS A 95 25.76 7.17 -3.13
CA CYS A 95 25.74 6.12 -2.11
C CYS A 95 26.01 4.73 -2.69
N VAL A 96 26.50 3.84 -1.83
CA VAL A 96 26.63 2.41 -2.11
C VAL A 96 25.62 1.63 -1.29
N GLU A 97 25.16 0.51 -1.83
CA GLU A 97 24.18 -0.36 -1.20
C GLU A 97 24.59 -1.82 -1.25
N LEU A 98 24.34 -2.52 -0.15
CA LEU A 98 24.49 -3.96 0.02
C LEU A 98 23.11 -4.57 0.24
N PHE A 99 22.75 -5.52 -0.60
CA PHE A 99 21.59 -6.38 -0.42
C PHE A 99 22.06 -7.79 -0.05
N LEU A 100 21.43 -8.40 0.96
CA LEU A 100 21.89 -9.66 1.53
C LEU A 100 20.73 -10.59 1.92
N GLY A 101 20.69 -11.80 1.37
CA GLY A 101 19.71 -12.85 1.71
C GLY A 101 20.42 -14.10 2.28
N PRO A 102 20.59 -14.20 3.61
CA PRO A 102 21.36 -15.29 4.23
C PRO A 102 20.78 -16.69 4.07
N THR A 103 19.49 -16.80 3.76
CA THR A 103 18.76 -18.07 3.57
C THR A 103 18.81 -18.61 2.14
N HIS A 104 19.33 -17.81 1.19
CA HIS A 104 19.35 -18.11 -0.24
C HIS A 104 17.97 -18.49 -0.83
N ASP A 105 16.90 -17.89 -0.29
CA ASP A 105 15.54 -18.16 -0.74
C ASP A 105 15.12 -17.30 -1.95
N ARG A 106 15.99 -16.40 -2.42
CA ARG A 106 15.76 -15.49 -3.55
C ARG A 106 14.53 -14.60 -3.37
N PHE A 107 14.10 -14.40 -2.13
CA PHE A 107 12.89 -13.67 -1.79
C PHE A 107 13.12 -12.65 -0.69
N ASN A 108 13.67 -13.04 0.47
CA ASN A 108 13.90 -12.13 1.60
C ASN A 108 15.32 -11.56 1.58
N PHE A 109 15.47 -10.29 1.92
CA PHE A 109 16.78 -9.65 2.02
C PHE A 109 16.85 -8.54 3.08
N PHE A 110 18.07 -8.22 3.48
CA PHE A 110 18.42 -7.01 4.23
C PHE A 110 19.13 -6.03 3.29
N GLN A 111 18.85 -4.75 3.44
CA GLN A 111 19.49 -3.66 2.71
C GLN A 111 20.29 -2.81 3.67
N PHE A 112 21.53 -2.48 3.30
CA PHE A 112 22.39 -1.54 4.00
C PHE A 112 22.93 -0.54 2.99
N ALA A 113 22.71 0.74 3.21
CA ALA A 113 23.18 1.81 2.34
C ALA A 113 23.96 2.85 3.13
N VAL A 114 25.05 3.34 2.53
CA VAL A 114 25.84 4.44 3.08
C VAL A 114 26.18 5.44 1.97
N SER A 115 25.86 6.70 2.22
CA SER A 115 26.24 7.81 1.33
C SER A 115 27.69 8.24 1.58
N LEU A 116 28.27 8.93 0.61
CA LEU A 116 29.57 9.56 0.73
C LEU A 116 29.68 10.54 1.94
N SER A 117 28.57 11.13 2.39
CA SER A 117 28.54 11.99 3.59
C SER A 117 28.54 11.19 4.91
N GLY A 118 28.39 9.86 4.84
CA GLY A 118 28.30 8.96 5.99
C GLY A 118 26.88 8.77 6.51
N ALA A 119 25.85 9.35 5.86
CA ALA A 119 24.46 9.03 6.20
C ALA A 119 24.17 7.57 5.85
N ARG A 120 23.56 6.86 6.81
CA ARG A 120 23.25 5.42 6.75
C ARG A 120 21.75 5.21 6.60
N PHE A 121 21.39 4.16 5.88
CA PHE A 121 20.04 3.65 5.77
C PHE A 121 20.08 2.13 5.87
N ASP A 122 19.14 1.55 6.58
CA ASP A 122 18.95 0.11 6.58
C ASP A 122 17.47 -0.25 6.60
N ALA A 123 17.20 -1.44 6.05
CA ALA A 123 15.85 -1.94 5.90
C ALA A 123 15.85 -3.45 5.73
N SER A 124 14.69 -4.05 5.99
CA SER A 124 14.39 -5.40 5.53
C SER A 124 13.51 -5.32 4.28
N GLY A 125 13.52 -6.33 3.43
CA GLY A 125 12.74 -6.34 2.21
C GLY A 125 12.47 -7.73 1.70
N ASP A 126 11.57 -7.79 0.74
CA ASP A 126 11.20 -9.02 0.05
C ASP A 126 11.00 -8.80 -1.46
N GLY A 127 10.51 -9.82 -2.17
CA GLY A 127 10.23 -9.71 -3.60
C GLY A 127 9.27 -8.56 -3.99
N ALA A 128 8.45 -8.05 -3.06
CA ALA A 128 7.55 -6.93 -3.26
C ALA A 128 8.23 -5.56 -3.03
N GLY A 129 9.34 -5.49 -2.30
CA GLY A 129 10.12 -4.27 -2.11
C GLY A 129 10.69 -4.12 -0.71
N VAL A 130 11.10 -2.90 -0.37
CA VAL A 130 11.75 -2.56 0.89
C VAL A 130 10.71 -2.09 1.92
N ALA A 131 10.85 -2.55 3.16
CA ALA A 131 10.13 -2.10 4.34
C ALA A 131 11.10 -1.35 5.28
N SER A 132 10.83 -0.08 5.55
CA SER A 132 11.59 0.73 6.52
C SER A 132 11.06 0.47 7.93
N ASP A 133 11.26 -0.75 8.42
CA ASP A 133 10.72 -1.21 9.71
C ASP A 133 11.74 -1.97 10.58
N TRP A 134 13.01 -1.97 10.17
CA TRP A 134 14.09 -2.68 10.83
C TRP A 134 15.31 -1.78 10.94
N ASP A 135 15.78 -1.54 12.18
CA ASP A 135 17.02 -0.81 12.47
C ASP A 135 18.10 -1.80 12.97
N ALA A 136 19.25 -1.84 12.30
CA ALA A 136 20.40 -2.68 12.66
C ALA A 136 21.54 -1.91 13.35
N PRO A 137 22.20 -2.50 14.35
CA PRO A 137 23.42 -1.94 14.94
C PRO A 137 24.67 -2.24 14.05
N TRP A 138 24.72 -1.69 12.83
CA TRP A 138 25.84 -1.86 11.90
C TRP A 138 26.73 -0.62 11.83
N GLU A 139 27.99 -0.79 11.43
CA GLU A 139 28.98 0.30 11.36
C GLU A 139 29.33 0.62 9.91
N ALA A 140 29.55 1.92 9.64
CA ALA A 140 30.02 2.39 8.34
C ALA A 140 30.96 3.57 8.47
N ALA A 141 31.93 3.67 7.57
CA ALA A 141 32.79 4.85 7.43
C ALA A 141 33.09 5.11 5.95
N THR A 142 33.21 6.38 5.59
CA THR A 142 33.52 6.81 4.22
C THR A 142 34.69 7.79 4.20
N SER A 143 35.44 7.81 3.11
CA SER A 143 36.51 8.79 2.90
C SER A 143 36.67 9.15 1.42
N ARG A 144 37.34 10.27 1.13
CA ARG A 144 37.58 10.77 -0.23
C ARG A 144 39.07 10.70 -0.56
N ALA A 145 39.39 10.39 -1.81
CA ALA A 145 40.72 10.51 -2.38
C ALA A 145 40.64 11.12 -3.81
N PRO A 146 41.75 11.56 -4.43
CA PRO A 146 41.69 12.07 -5.79
C PRO A 146 41.09 11.04 -6.77
N GLY A 147 40.00 11.43 -7.44
CA GLY A 147 39.31 10.64 -8.46
C GLY A 147 38.50 9.44 -7.95
N ARG A 148 38.33 9.29 -6.62
CA ARG A 148 37.58 8.18 -6.03
C ARG A 148 37.11 8.46 -4.61
N TRP A 149 36.21 7.63 -4.10
CA TRP A 149 35.88 7.59 -2.69
C TRP A 149 35.72 6.14 -2.21
N PHE A 150 35.70 5.97 -0.90
CA PHE A 150 35.70 4.66 -0.25
C PHE A 150 34.55 4.56 0.75
N ALA A 151 34.03 3.36 0.92
CA ALA A 151 33.12 3.00 2.00
C ALA A 151 33.54 1.66 2.62
N GLU A 152 33.48 1.57 3.95
CA GLU A 152 33.62 0.33 4.69
C GLU A 152 32.36 0.10 5.51
N LEU A 153 31.83 -1.13 5.45
CA LEU A 153 30.65 -1.56 6.18
C LEU A 153 31.02 -2.77 7.03
N ARG A 154 30.52 -2.82 8.27
CA ARG A 154 30.56 -4.00 9.13
C ARG A 154 29.15 -4.35 9.59
N ILE A 155 28.70 -5.55 9.20
CA ILE A 155 27.36 -6.07 9.42
C ILE A 155 27.44 -7.26 10.41
N PRO A 156 27.12 -7.05 11.70
CA PRO A 156 27.14 -8.13 12.69
C PRO A 156 26.13 -9.22 12.37
N PHE A 157 26.51 -10.49 12.49
CA PHE A 157 25.55 -11.60 12.30
C PHE A 157 24.40 -11.57 13.31
N ALA A 158 24.63 -10.98 14.49
CA ALA A 158 23.62 -10.79 15.52
C ALA A 158 22.41 -9.94 15.09
N CYS A 159 22.53 -9.08 14.07
CA CYS A 159 21.38 -8.32 13.58
C CYS A 159 20.58 -9.06 12.48
N LEU A 160 21.18 -10.04 11.79
CA LEU A 160 20.61 -10.68 10.59
C LEU A 160 19.53 -11.74 10.86
N GLN A 161 19.08 -11.90 12.12
CA GLN A 161 18.03 -12.84 12.52
C GLN A 161 18.24 -14.26 11.96
N LEU A 162 19.48 -14.76 12.02
CA LEU A 162 19.86 -16.04 11.41
C LEU A 162 19.12 -17.23 12.03
N SER A 163 18.90 -18.27 11.23
CA SER A 163 18.29 -19.55 11.64
C SER A 163 19.08 -20.71 11.06
N ASP A 164 18.66 -21.94 11.34
CA ASP A 164 19.26 -23.16 10.79
C ASP A 164 19.18 -23.28 9.26
N LYS A 165 18.43 -22.38 8.61
CA LYS A 165 18.41 -22.19 7.15
C LYS A 165 19.59 -21.39 6.60
N ALA A 166 20.32 -20.66 7.45
CA ALA A 166 21.49 -19.90 7.01
C ALA A 166 22.64 -20.87 6.69
N GLY A 167 22.96 -20.97 5.40
CA GLY A 167 24.07 -21.79 4.89
C GLY A 167 25.32 -20.96 4.65
N THR A 168 26.30 -21.56 3.96
CA THR A 168 27.52 -20.87 3.49
C THR A 168 27.34 -20.14 2.16
N THR A 169 26.12 -20.16 1.61
CA THR A 169 25.74 -19.55 0.32
C THR A 169 24.59 -18.60 0.55
N TRP A 170 24.79 -17.32 0.23
CA TRP A 170 23.85 -16.23 0.45
C TRP A 170 23.48 -15.56 -0.87
N ASP A 171 22.29 -14.99 -0.96
CA ASP A 171 21.97 -14.03 -2.02
C ASP A 171 22.66 -12.70 -1.73
N MET A 172 23.29 -12.08 -2.74
CA MET A 172 23.97 -10.80 -2.57
C MET A 172 23.84 -9.92 -3.81
N ASN A 173 23.58 -8.63 -3.60
CA ASN A 173 23.84 -7.63 -4.62
C ASN A 173 24.54 -6.40 -4.05
N LEU A 174 25.31 -5.75 -4.90
CA LEU A 174 26.15 -4.60 -4.58
C LEU A 174 25.79 -3.53 -5.60
N CYS A 175 25.35 -2.37 -5.12
CA CYS A 175 24.82 -1.31 -5.97
C CYS A 175 25.48 0.03 -5.66
N ARG A 176 25.44 0.94 -6.63
CA ARG A 176 25.81 2.34 -6.45
C ARG A 176 24.79 3.25 -7.13
N GLU A 177 24.35 4.26 -6.39
CA GLU A 177 23.63 5.40 -6.93
C GLU A 177 24.59 6.55 -7.15
N GLU A 178 25.16 6.64 -8.34
CA GLU A 178 26.03 7.77 -8.70
C GLU A 178 25.15 8.95 -9.14
N LYS A 179 25.39 10.13 -8.56
CA LYS A 179 24.56 11.32 -8.79
C LYS A 179 25.10 12.31 -9.81
N PRO A 180 26.41 12.59 -9.89
CA PRO A 180 26.94 13.54 -10.86
C PRO A 180 26.60 13.22 -12.33
N HIS A 181 26.54 11.94 -12.72
CA HIS A 181 26.16 11.47 -14.05
C HIS A 181 24.74 10.88 -14.10
N GLY A 182 24.14 10.62 -12.94
CA GLY A 182 22.80 10.06 -12.82
C GLY A 182 22.77 8.57 -13.15
N GLU A 183 23.83 7.84 -12.80
CA GLU A 183 23.98 6.42 -13.07
C GLU A 183 23.53 5.56 -11.89
N LEU A 184 22.66 4.60 -12.16
CA LEU A 184 22.32 3.52 -11.22
C LEU A 184 22.99 2.26 -11.71
N SER A 185 23.88 1.69 -10.90
CA SER A 185 24.69 0.54 -11.31
C SER A 185 24.75 -0.56 -10.26
N SER A 186 24.94 -1.79 -10.70
CA SER A 186 25.03 -2.97 -9.82
C SER A 186 26.01 -4.02 -10.33
N TRP A 187 26.51 -4.82 -9.39
CA TRP A 187 27.39 -5.97 -9.67
C TRP A 187 26.63 -7.12 -10.33
N ALA A 188 25.47 -7.50 -9.77
CA ALA A 188 24.57 -8.44 -10.43
C ALA A 188 23.61 -7.66 -11.36
N PRO A 189 23.39 -8.12 -12.61
CA PRO A 189 22.48 -7.45 -13.53
C PRO A 189 21.04 -7.64 -13.04
N VAL A 190 20.55 -6.64 -12.32
CA VAL A 190 19.16 -6.54 -11.91
C VAL A 190 18.33 -5.90 -13.03
N GLY A 191 17.01 -6.00 -12.92
CA GLY A 191 16.08 -5.34 -13.84
C GLY A 191 16.13 -3.81 -13.70
N ASP A 192 14.98 -3.18 -13.55
CA ASP A 192 14.82 -1.73 -13.41
C ASP A 192 14.97 -1.21 -11.97
N ARG A 193 15.24 -2.09 -10.99
CA ARG A 193 15.40 -1.75 -9.57
C ARG A 193 16.45 -2.60 -8.87
N PHE A 194 17.12 -2.06 -7.85
CA PHE A 194 18.13 -2.78 -7.07
C PHE A 194 17.55 -3.89 -6.19
N GLY A 195 16.44 -3.65 -5.49
CA GLY A 195 15.80 -4.60 -4.58
C GLY A 195 14.99 -5.70 -5.27
N ALA A 196 15.62 -6.44 -6.18
CA ALA A 196 15.04 -7.55 -6.93
C ALA A 196 15.73 -8.88 -6.56
N PRO A 197 15.38 -9.50 -5.41
CA PRO A 197 16.13 -10.62 -4.83
C PRO A 197 16.25 -11.85 -5.74
N GLN A 198 15.28 -12.05 -6.63
CA GLN A 198 15.30 -13.10 -7.66
C GLN A 198 16.42 -12.95 -8.69
N THR A 199 17.07 -11.78 -8.77
CA THR A 199 18.15 -11.45 -9.71
C THR A 199 19.50 -11.22 -9.05
N PHE A 200 19.61 -11.38 -7.72
CA PHE A 200 20.86 -11.17 -7.00
C PHE A 200 21.96 -12.11 -7.49
N GLY A 201 23.21 -11.71 -7.28
CA GLY A 201 24.32 -12.64 -7.40
C GLY A 201 24.36 -13.59 -6.21
N THR A 202 25.35 -14.47 -6.21
CA THR A 202 25.54 -15.46 -5.14
C THR A 202 26.83 -15.18 -4.42
N LEU A 203 26.79 -15.05 -3.09
CA LEU A 203 27.97 -15.03 -2.24
C LEU A 203 28.18 -16.43 -1.65
N THR A 204 29.31 -17.07 -1.96
CA THR A 204 29.66 -18.41 -1.49
C THR A 204 30.77 -18.36 -0.43
N GLU A 205 30.97 -19.49 0.24
CA GLU A 205 32.04 -19.71 1.22
C GLU A 205 32.01 -18.81 2.45
N VAL A 206 30.82 -18.33 2.84
CA VAL A 206 30.61 -17.67 4.15
C VAL A 206 30.58 -18.74 5.26
N ALA A 207 31.73 -19.39 5.48
CA ALA A 207 31.89 -20.55 6.34
C ALA A 207 32.19 -20.17 7.81
N ALA A 208 31.36 -19.31 8.40
CA ALA A 208 31.36 -19.04 9.83
C ALA A 208 30.47 -20.05 10.58
N ASP A 209 30.69 -20.22 11.88
CA ASP A 209 29.74 -20.95 12.72
C ASP A 209 28.57 -20.02 13.07
N PHE A 210 27.43 -20.21 12.39
CA PHE A 210 26.23 -19.42 12.64
C PHE A 210 25.40 -19.92 13.82
N THR A 211 25.72 -21.09 14.39
CA THR A 211 24.93 -21.65 15.48
C THR A 211 24.74 -20.66 16.64
N PRO A 212 25.72 -19.81 17.04
CA PRO A 212 25.52 -18.78 18.05
C PRO A 212 24.40 -17.79 17.74
N TYR A 213 24.05 -17.55 16.48
CA TYR A 213 23.09 -16.52 16.07
C TYR A 213 21.67 -17.04 15.85
N TYR A 214 21.39 -18.32 16.14
CA TYR A 214 20.03 -18.91 16.08
C TYR A 214 19.19 -18.49 17.29
N VAL A 215 19.20 -17.18 17.58
CA VAL A 215 18.48 -16.52 18.66
C VAL A 215 17.73 -15.35 18.02
N SER A 216 16.41 -15.32 18.16
CA SER A 216 15.64 -14.15 17.73
C SER A 216 15.41 -13.22 18.91
N PHE A 217 15.57 -11.93 18.67
CA PHE A 217 15.37 -10.90 19.67
C PHE A 217 14.74 -9.68 19.01
N GLY A 218 13.55 -9.29 19.47
CA GLY A 218 12.81 -8.20 18.86
C GLY A 218 11.71 -7.63 19.75
N PRO A 219 11.13 -6.49 19.35
CA PRO A 219 10.08 -5.82 20.10
C PRO A 219 8.78 -6.64 20.09
N GLU A 220 8.07 -6.67 21.22
CA GLU A 220 6.73 -7.25 21.34
C GLU A 220 5.67 -6.14 21.30
N GLY A 221 5.71 -5.35 20.23
CA GLY A 221 4.94 -4.10 20.07
C GLY A 221 5.82 -2.85 20.25
N GLN A 222 5.27 -1.68 19.94
CA GLN A 222 5.94 -0.40 20.19
C GLN A 222 5.23 0.33 21.34
N SER A 223 5.96 0.60 22.42
CA SER A 223 5.44 1.44 23.50
C SER A 223 5.69 2.92 23.17
N PRO A 224 4.71 3.81 23.42
CA PRO A 224 4.97 5.24 23.38
C PRO A 224 6.01 5.59 24.45
N VAL A 225 6.99 6.40 24.07
CA VAL A 225 8.06 6.85 24.99
C VAL A 225 7.70 8.20 25.56
N ALA A 226 8.02 8.42 26.83
CA ALA A 226 7.81 9.69 27.51
C ALA A 226 8.99 10.09 28.38
N PHE A 227 8.97 11.33 28.90
CA PHE A 227 9.93 11.75 29.93
C PHE A 227 9.81 10.87 31.18
N GLY A 228 10.96 10.51 31.75
CA GLY A 228 11.07 9.68 32.94
C GLY A 228 11.29 8.21 32.61
N ARG A 229 10.65 7.33 33.39
CA ARG A 229 10.80 5.87 33.28
C ARG A 229 9.94 5.30 32.16
N ASN A 230 10.54 4.43 31.39
CA ASN A 230 9.93 3.68 30.30
C ASN A 230 10.37 2.22 30.40
N ALA A 231 9.65 1.33 29.71
CA ALA A 231 10.06 -0.06 29.57
C ALA A 231 9.73 -0.53 28.16
N GLU A 232 10.67 -1.25 27.52
CA GLU A 232 10.36 -1.96 26.28
C GLU A 232 10.07 -3.43 26.53
N ALA A 233 8.94 -3.88 25.99
CA ALA A 233 8.60 -5.29 25.94
C ALA A 233 9.34 -5.93 24.76
N VAL A 234 10.14 -6.95 25.05
CA VAL A 234 10.93 -7.66 24.05
C VAL A 234 10.70 -9.16 24.16
N LEU A 235 10.68 -9.82 23.02
CA LEU A 235 10.61 -11.27 22.92
C LEU A 235 11.97 -11.82 22.52
N LEU A 236 12.50 -12.71 23.35
CA LEU A 236 13.74 -13.44 23.10
C LEU A 236 13.41 -14.92 22.90
N ALA A 237 13.82 -15.51 21.77
CA ALA A 237 13.61 -16.94 21.51
C ALA A 237 14.92 -17.64 21.14
N ASN A 238 15.07 -18.86 21.62
CA ASN A 238 16.20 -19.73 21.29
C ASN A 238 15.76 -20.72 20.21
N GLY A 239 16.14 -20.46 18.96
CA GLY A 239 15.92 -21.36 17.82
C GLY A 239 17.02 -22.42 17.66
N GLY A 240 18.08 -22.36 18.47
CA GLY A 240 19.17 -23.32 18.48
C GLY A 240 18.78 -24.68 19.11
N LYS A 241 19.71 -25.63 19.02
CA LYS A 241 19.53 -27.01 19.54
C LYS A 241 19.88 -27.16 21.03
N ASP A 242 20.71 -26.24 21.54
CA ASP A 242 21.21 -26.29 22.92
C ASP A 242 20.58 -25.19 23.78
N ALA A 243 20.46 -25.46 25.08
CA ALA A 243 20.08 -24.44 26.06
C ALA A 243 21.18 -23.37 26.18
N ARG A 244 20.77 -22.12 26.38
CA ARG A 244 21.70 -20.98 26.41
C ARG A 244 21.50 -20.12 27.63
N LYS A 245 22.62 -19.68 28.21
CA LYS A 245 22.61 -18.77 29.34
C LYS A 245 22.75 -17.34 28.84
N LEU A 246 21.64 -16.61 28.77
CA LEU A 246 21.59 -15.29 28.14
C LEU A 246 21.41 -14.17 29.17
N LYS A 247 21.90 -12.98 28.83
CA LYS A 247 21.45 -11.69 29.41
C LYS A 247 20.93 -10.81 28.28
N ALA A 248 19.97 -9.96 28.59
CA ALA A 248 19.47 -8.93 27.68
C ALA A 248 19.99 -7.58 28.15
N GLU A 249 20.55 -6.79 27.24
CA GLU A 249 21.10 -5.46 27.48
C GLU A 249 20.33 -4.42 26.66
N LEU A 250 20.18 -3.24 27.25
CA LEU A 250 19.59 -2.06 26.62
C LEU A 250 20.50 -0.85 26.87
N THR A 251 20.90 -0.19 25.79
CA THR A 251 21.64 1.08 25.84
C THR A 251 20.80 2.20 25.26
N VAL A 252 20.63 3.28 26.01
CA VAL A 252 19.98 4.53 25.57
C VAL A 252 21.06 5.49 25.10
N TYR A 253 20.93 5.99 23.88
CA TYR A 253 21.73 7.07 23.30
C TYR A 253 20.85 8.32 23.23
N PRO A 254 20.95 9.21 24.23
CA PRO A 254 20.29 10.51 24.19
C PRO A 254 21.00 11.47 23.21
N PRO A 255 20.33 12.53 22.73
CA PRO A 255 20.88 13.43 21.73
C PRO A 255 22.10 14.24 22.19
N THR A 256 22.18 14.61 23.48
CA THR A 256 23.29 15.45 23.98
C THR A 256 24.12 14.80 25.08
N GLU A 257 23.56 13.85 25.83
CA GLU A 257 24.26 13.21 26.94
C GLU A 257 25.01 11.92 26.53
N ALA A 258 25.84 11.41 27.44
CA ALA A 258 26.52 10.13 27.25
C ALA A 258 25.53 8.95 27.28
N PRO A 259 25.80 7.86 26.51
CA PRO A 259 24.93 6.68 26.52
C PRO A 259 24.85 6.00 27.88
N ARG A 260 23.69 5.42 28.19
CA ARG A 260 23.44 4.72 29.47
C ARG A 260 22.94 3.31 29.20
N SER A 261 23.61 2.31 29.78
CA SER A 261 23.27 0.91 29.60
C SER A 261 22.67 0.28 30.85
N SER A 262 21.78 -0.69 30.63
CA SER A 262 21.21 -1.57 31.65
C SER A 262 21.23 -3.01 31.15
N ALA A 263 21.18 -3.96 32.08
CA ALA A 263 21.16 -5.39 31.75
C ALA A 263 20.20 -6.15 32.67
N VAL A 264 19.45 -7.09 32.10
CA VAL A 264 18.52 -7.98 32.82
C VAL A 264 18.95 -9.43 32.57
N PRO A 265 19.11 -10.25 33.64
CA PRO A 265 19.42 -11.66 33.47
C PRO A 265 18.23 -12.39 32.84
N VAL A 266 18.49 -13.14 31.76
CA VAL A 266 17.52 -14.10 31.21
C VAL A 266 17.74 -15.45 31.87
N GLY A 267 18.99 -15.84 32.15
CA GLY A 267 19.30 -17.17 32.67
C GLY A 267 19.20 -18.23 31.56
N ASP A 268 18.98 -19.48 31.95
CA ASP A 268 18.96 -20.60 30.99
C ASP A 268 17.66 -20.59 30.17
N LEU A 269 17.81 -20.41 28.86
CA LEU A 269 16.74 -20.45 27.87
C LEU A 269 16.89 -21.74 27.05
N ALA A 270 15.98 -22.69 27.26
CA ALA A 270 16.00 -23.99 26.60
C ALA A 270 15.77 -23.86 25.07
N ALA A 271 16.29 -24.83 24.31
CA ALA A 271 16.06 -24.93 22.87
C ALA A 271 14.56 -24.94 22.52
N GLY A 272 14.18 -24.21 21.48
CA GLY A 272 12.80 -24.08 21.01
C GLY A 272 11.87 -23.28 21.92
N THR A 273 12.39 -22.64 22.98
CA THR A 273 11.59 -21.84 23.91
C THR A 273 11.78 -20.34 23.70
N ARG A 274 10.81 -19.56 24.19
CA ARG A 274 10.81 -18.09 24.14
C ARG A 274 10.51 -17.51 25.51
N ARG A 275 11.02 -16.30 25.75
CA ARG A 275 10.80 -15.54 26.98
C ARG A 275 10.52 -14.08 26.65
N LYS A 276 9.43 -13.58 27.24
CA LYS A 276 9.11 -12.16 27.27
C LYS A 276 9.89 -11.48 28.39
N LEU A 277 10.47 -10.33 28.10
CA LEU A 277 11.20 -9.49 29.05
C LEU A 277 10.68 -8.06 28.95
N ALA A 278 10.84 -7.29 30.03
CA ALA A 278 10.66 -5.85 30.03
C ALA A 278 12.01 -5.21 30.37
N LEU A 279 12.53 -4.38 29.47
CA LEU A 279 13.80 -3.68 29.65
C LEU A 279 13.52 -2.22 30.00
N GLU A 280 13.78 -1.85 31.25
CA GLU A 280 13.53 -0.51 31.76
C GLU A 280 14.63 0.47 31.32
N TYR A 281 14.22 1.69 30.98
CA TYR A 281 15.12 2.79 30.62
C TYR A 281 14.53 4.13 31.00
N GLN A 282 15.35 5.19 30.92
CA GLN A 282 14.94 6.53 31.28
C GLN A 282 15.33 7.55 30.22
N VAL A 283 14.45 8.53 29.98
CA VAL A 283 14.63 9.61 29.00
C VAL A 283 14.31 10.95 29.65
N PHE A 284 15.14 11.96 29.45
CA PHE A 284 15.03 13.25 30.18
C PHE A 284 15.12 14.50 29.31
N GLU A 285 15.41 14.37 28.02
CA GLU A 285 15.46 15.50 27.09
C GLU A 285 14.64 15.22 25.82
N PRO A 286 14.03 16.24 25.20
CA PRO A 286 13.34 16.07 23.91
C PRO A 286 14.36 15.85 22.79
N GLY A 287 13.88 15.37 21.64
CA GLY A 287 14.70 15.19 20.45
C GLY A 287 14.98 13.72 20.11
N PRO A 288 15.86 13.48 19.12
CA PRO A 288 16.12 12.15 18.59
C PRO A 288 16.92 11.30 19.59
N HIS A 289 16.40 10.14 19.91
CA HIS A 289 17.01 9.13 20.76
C HIS A 289 17.18 7.83 19.97
N ARG A 290 18.19 7.05 20.37
CA ARG A 290 18.41 5.71 19.85
C ARG A 290 18.50 4.72 21.00
N LEU A 291 17.78 3.61 20.88
CA LEU A 291 17.88 2.46 21.78
C LEU A 291 18.61 1.34 21.05
N ALA A 292 19.62 0.75 21.68
CA ALA A 292 20.29 -0.44 21.18
C ALA A 292 20.03 -1.61 22.13
N PHE A 293 19.55 -2.72 21.58
CA PHE A 293 19.20 -3.93 22.31
C PHE A 293 20.15 -5.06 21.92
N ALA A 294 20.66 -5.79 22.90
CA ALA A 294 21.53 -6.94 22.67
C ALA A 294 21.16 -8.13 23.57
N ALA A 295 21.08 -9.32 22.99
CA ALA A 295 21.14 -10.56 23.73
C ALA A 295 22.60 -11.04 23.74
N VAL A 296 23.15 -11.24 24.92
CA VAL A 296 24.55 -11.64 25.11
C VAL A 296 24.58 -13.02 25.74
N ASP A 297 25.31 -13.93 25.11
CA ASP A 297 25.61 -15.24 25.66
C ASP A 297 26.63 -15.09 26.80
N GLN A 298 26.25 -15.51 28.00
CA GLN A 298 27.04 -15.31 29.20
C GLN A 298 28.24 -16.27 29.31
N VAL A 299 28.31 -17.31 28.48
CA VAL A 299 29.41 -18.28 28.48
C VAL A 299 30.54 -17.78 27.59
N SER A 300 30.19 -17.38 26.37
CA SER A 300 31.12 -16.87 25.36
C SER A 300 31.41 -15.36 25.49
N GLY A 301 30.50 -14.61 26.10
CA GLY A 301 30.52 -13.14 26.11
C GLY A 301 30.07 -12.50 24.80
N ARG A 302 29.68 -13.30 23.80
CA ARG A 302 29.32 -12.85 22.45
C ARG A 302 27.90 -12.31 22.40
N GLN A 303 27.70 -11.22 21.64
CA GLN A 303 26.36 -10.76 21.26
C GLN A 303 25.79 -11.71 20.21
N VAL A 304 24.67 -12.34 20.51
CA VAL A 304 24.06 -13.41 19.70
C VAL A 304 22.81 -12.96 18.95
N ALA A 305 22.16 -11.89 19.41
CA ALA A 305 21.06 -11.24 18.71
C ALA A 305 21.00 -9.76 19.08
N SER A 306 20.57 -8.89 18.17
CA SER A 306 20.47 -7.46 18.44
C SER A 306 19.61 -6.71 17.43
N PHE A 307 19.01 -5.61 17.88
CA PHE A 307 18.29 -4.67 17.03
C PHE A 307 18.39 -3.27 17.64
N GLU A 308 18.11 -2.24 16.85
CA GLU A 308 17.98 -0.86 17.33
C GLU A 308 16.54 -0.38 17.22
N ARG A 309 16.25 0.74 17.89
CA ARG A 309 15.02 1.51 17.68
C ARG A 309 15.36 2.99 17.79
N ASN A 310 15.08 3.73 16.73
CA ASN A 310 15.15 5.18 16.74
C ASN A 310 13.77 5.78 17.09
N PHE A 311 13.75 6.86 17.87
CA PHE A 311 12.52 7.63 18.12
C PHE A 311 12.84 9.09 18.42
N THR A 312 11.90 10.00 18.14
CA THR A 312 12.01 11.41 18.54
C THR A 312 11.02 11.67 19.66
N LEU A 313 11.53 12.04 20.84
CA LEU A 313 10.67 12.46 21.94
C LEU A 313 10.26 13.92 21.74
N ALA A 314 8.96 14.16 21.57
CA ALA A 314 8.43 15.50 21.41
C ALA A 314 8.50 16.32 22.71
N ALA A 315 8.11 17.59 22.63
CA ALA A 315 7.97 18.46 23.79
C ALA A 315 6.96 17.88 24.80
N THR A 316 6.87 18.49 25.99
CA THR A 316 6.06 18.03 27.13
C THR A 316 4.60 17.68 26.78
N VAL A 317 4.04 18.34 25.78
CA VAL A 317 2.70 18.07 25.22
C VAL A 317 2.71 18.28 23.70
N GLU A 318 1.96 17.45 22.97
CA GLU A 318 1.63 17.65 21.56
C GLU A 318 0.12 17.77 21.38
N HIS A 319 -0.35 18.74 20.59
CA HIS A 319 -1.76 18.97 20.33
C HIS A 319 -2.15 18.55 18.90
N SER A 320 -3.28 17.87 18.77
CA SER A 320 -3.91 17.51 17.49
C SER A 320 -5.36 17.99 17.47
N LEU A 321 -5.76 18.67 16.39
CA LEU A 321 -7.12 19.14 16.19
C LEU A 321 -7.87 18.21 15.24
N PHE A 322 -9.02 17.71 15.70
CA PHE A 322 -9.93 16.88 14.94
C PHE A 322 -11.23 17.64 14.70
N HIS A 323 -11.55 17.84 13.43
CA HIS A 323 -12.80 18.44 12.98
C HIS A 323 -13.39 17.61 11.84
N SER A 324 -14.70 17.37 11.92
CA SER A 324 -15.49 16.72 10.88
C SER A 324 -16.54 17.68 10.36
N PHE A 325 -16.65 17.78 9.03
CA PHE A 325 -17.67 18.60 8.36
C PHE A 325 -19.10 18.20 8.76
N TYR A 326 -19.29 16.95 9.17
CA TYR A 326 -20.61 16.40 9.51
C TYR A 326 -20.96 16.55 11.00
N ARG A 327 -20.05 17.06 11.84
CA ARG A 327 -20.27 17.17 13.30
C ARG A 327 -20.38 18.63 13.75
N ASP A 328 -21.17 18.86 14.81
CA ASP A 328 -21.29 20.17 15.48
C ASP A 328 -20.33 20.30 16.67
N ASP A 329 -19.14 19.71 16.56
CA ASP A 329 -18.06 19.84 17.54
C ASP A 329 -16.67 19.88 16.87
N VAL A 330 -15.70 20.36 17.65
CA VAL A 330 -14.27 20.24 17.37
C VAL A 330 -13.61 19.64 18.59
N THR A 331 -12.71 18.68 18.38
CA THR A 331 -11.96 18.04 19.47
C THR A 331 -10.49 18.36 19.34
N VAL A 332 -9.90 18.83 20.44
CA VAL A 332 -8.45 18.84 20.57
C VAL A 332 -8.03 17.69 21.46
N ARG A 333 -7.18 16.82 20.92
CA ARG A 333 -6.48 15.78 21.68
C ARG A 333 -5.08 16.27 21.98
N SER A 334 -4.64 16.09 23.22
CA SER A 334 -3.28 16.40 23.64
C SER A 334 -2.59 15.16 24.16
N GLN A 335 -1.46 14.79 23.57
CA GLN A 335 -0.63 13.69 24.02
C GLN A 335 0.43 14.23 24.98
N LEU A 336 0.49 13.65 26.17
CA LEU A 336 1.35 14.10 27.26
C LEU A 336 2.61 13.24 27.35
N ASN A 337 3.75 13.91 27.28
CA ASN A 337 5.06 13.28 27.37
C ASN A 337 5.66 13.40 28.78
N VAL A 338 4.85 13.53 29.83
CA VAL A 338 5.31 13.65 31.23
C VAL A 338 5.48 12.29 31.93
N ALA A 339 6.14 12.26 33.09
CA ALA A 339 6.18 11.08 33.94
C ALA A 339 4.77 10.71 34.45
N GLU A 340 4.50 9.41 34.64
CA GLU A 340 3.16 8.90 34.97
C GLU A 340 2.62 9.49 36.28
N GLU A 341 3.48 9.61 37.29
CA GLU A 341 3.18 10.22 38.58
C GLU A 341 2.80 11.71 38.49
N GLU A 342 3.11 12.38 37.39
CA GLU A 342 2.82 13.80 37.17
C GLU A 342 1.50 14.05 36.41
N LEU A 343 0.90 13.01 35.83
CA LEU A 343 -0.33 13.13 35.05
C LEU A 343 -1.46 13.77 35.86
N GLY A 344 -1.58 13.44 37.15
CA GLY A 344 -2.61 14.02 38.04
C GLY A 344 -2.47 15.54 38.28
N ALA A 345 -1.29 16.11 38.00
CA ALA A 345 -1.00 17.54 38.14
C ALA A 345 -1.13 18.31 36.82
N CYS A 346 -1.44 17.63 35.72
CA CYS A 346 -1.59 18.21 34.39
C CYS A 346 -3.03 18.66 34.12
N ARG A 347 -3.19 19.76 33.38
CA ARG A 347 -4.48 20.29 32.96
C ARG A 347 -4.34 20.97 31.61
N LEU A 348 -5.37 20.86 30.79
CA LEU A 348 -5.48 21.57 29.53
C LEU A 348 -6.70 22.48 29.56
N THR A 349 -6.56 23.71 29.11
CA THR A 349 -7.68 24.62 28.83
C THR A 349 -7.71 24.90 27.33
N ALA A 350 -8.79 24.49 26.66
CA ALA A 350 -9.04 24.73 25.25
C ALA A 350 -10.08 25.83 25.09
N THR A 351 -9.79 26.87 24.30
CA THR A 351 -10.65 28.05 24.12
C THR A 351 -10.92 28.32 22.65
N LEU A 352 -12.16 28.14 22.20
CA LEU A 352 -12.60 28.45 20.84
C LEU A 352 -12.81 29.96 20.68
N LYS A 353 -12.18 30.55 19.65
CA LYS A 353 -12.31 31.98 19.30
C LYS A 353 -12.50 32.15 17.78
N SER A 354 -13.07 33.27 17.37
CA SER A 354 -13.05 33.69 15.95
C SER A 354 -11.62 33.99 15.49
N ALA A 355 -11.26 33.69 14.24
CA ALA A 355 -9.91 33.99 13.71
C ALA A 355 -9.55 35.48 13.76
N ALA A 356 -10.53 36.38 13.71
CA ALA A 356 -10.33 37.84 13.86
C ALA A 356 -10.02 38.30 15.31
N GLY A 357 -9.82 37.37 16.26
CA GLY A 357 -9.31 37.68 17.61
C GLY A 357 -10.30 38.30 18.60
N GLY A 358 -11.61 38.30 18.33
CA GLY A 358 -12.60 39.05 19.11
C GLY A 358 -13.13 38.36 20.38
N ALA A 359 -13.99 37.34 20.25
CA ALA A 359 -14.76 36.80 21.35
C ALA A 359 -14.52 35.29 21.58
N THR A 360 -14.46 34.88 22.85
CA THR A 360 -14.52 33.47 23.25
C THR A 360 -15.91 32.93 22.97
N LEU A 361 -15.98 31.89 22.15
CA LEU A 361 -17.24 31.23 21.77
C LEU A 361 -17.53 30.03 22.68
N ALA A 362 -16.49 29.30 23.06
CA ALA A 362 -16.56 28.19 23.99
C ALA A 362 -15.21 28.00 24.69
N GLN A 363 -15.24 27.46 25.90
CA GLN A 363 -14.03 27.10 26.64
C GLN A 363 -14.27 25.82 27.43
N LYS A 364 -13.27 24.95 27.47
CA LYS A 364 -13.31 23.71 28.26
C LYS A 364 -11.96 23.47 28.88
N ALA A 365 -11.97 23.17 30.18
CA ALA A 365 -10.81 22.63 30.86
C ALA A 365 -10.96 21.12 31.05
N ALA A 366 -9.91 20.37 30.76
CA ALA A 366 -9.89 18.92 30.85
C ALA A 366 -8.66 18.43 31.61
N LYS A 367 -8.81 17.24 32.23
CA LYS A 367 -7.73 16.52 32.89
C LYS A 367 -7.36 15.28 32.06
N PRO A 368 -6.15 14.72 32.26
CA PRO A 368 -5.73 13.55 31.52
C PRO A 368 -6.53 12.31 31.85
N THR A 369 -6.77 11.49 30.84
CA THR A 369 -7.15 10.08 30.95
C THR A 369 -5.99 9.26 30.42
N GLY A 370 -5.20 8.66 31.31
CA GLY A 370 -3.87 8.16 30.93
C GLY A 370 -2.98 9.30 30.46
N ARG A 371 -2.31 9.11 29.31
CA ARG A 371 -1.41 10.10 28.69
C ARG A 371 -2.11 11.03 27.69
N GLU A 372 -3.44 10.99 27.60
CA GLU A 372 -4.20 11.81 26.65
C GLU A 372 -5.14 12.77 27.37
N ILE A 373 -5.31 13.97 26.82
CA ILE A 373 -6.37 14.91 27.21
C ILE A 373 -7.22 15.24 25.99
N ASP A 374 -8.50 14.87 26.02
CA ASP A 374 -9.48 15.27 25.00
C ASP A 374 -10.35 16.44 25.48
N SER A 375 -10.37 17.50 24.69
CA SER A 375 -11.23 18.67 24.89
C SER A 375 -12.15 18.87 23.70
N VAL A 376 -13.40 18.44 23.87
CA VAL A 376 -14.50 18.65 22.89
C VAL A 376 -15.16 20.00 23.14
N LEU A 377 -15.18 20.86 22.13
CA LEU A 377 -15.80 22.19 22.14
C LEU A 377 -17.01 22.20 21.18
N PRO A 378 -18.18 22.71 21.61
CA PRO A 378 -19.37 22.73 20.77
C PRO A 378 -19.26 23.77 19.65
N LEU A 379 -19.77 23.42 18.46
CA LEU A 379 -19.90 24.30 17.29
C LEU A 379 -21.36 24.61 16.91
N LYS A 380 -22.34 24.10 17.67
CA LYS A 380 -23.76 24.36 17.40
C LYS A 380 -24.05 25.88 17.40
N GLY A 381 -24.53 26.39 16.27
CA GLY A 381 -24.82 27.82 16.08
C GLY A 381 -23.62 28.68 15.67
N VAL A 382 -22.43 28.09 15.53
CA VAL A 382 -21.25 28.75 14.95
C VAL A 382 -21.45 28.87 13.43
N LYS A 383 -21.23 30.07 12.89
CA LYS A 383 -21.41 30.34 11.45
C LYS A 383 -20.21 29.83 10.63
N PRO A 384 -20.38 29.56 9.33
CA PRO A 384 -19.24 29.28 8.45
C PRO A 384 -18.17 30.39 8.55
N GLY A 385 -16.90 29.99 8.59
CA GLY A 385 -15.77 30.90 8.76
C GLY A 385 -14.53 30.22 9.35
N ARG A 386 -13.44 30.98 9.51
CA ARG A 386 -12.21 30.51 10.18
C ARG A 386 -12.25 30.81 11.67
N TYR A 387 -11.79 29.83 12.44
CA TYR A 387 -11.73 29.85 13.90
C TYR A 387 -10.38 29.34 14.38
N LEU A 388 -10.07 29.62 15.64
CA LEU A 388 -8.89 29.11 16.32
C LEU A 388 -9.28 28.50 17.67
N VAL A 389 -8.59 27.44 18.04
CA VAL A 389 -8.63 26.87 19.39
C VAL A 389 -7.32 27.19 20.06
N HIS A 390 -7.39 28.07 21.07
CA HIS A 390 -6.27 28.44 21.91
C HIS A 390 -6.11 27.41 23.05
N MET A 391 -4.96 26.76 23.10
CA MET A 391 -4.62 25.71 24.05
C MET A 391 -3.67 26.27 25.11
N GLN A 392 -4.00 26.05 26.38
CA GLN A 392 -3.11 26.33 27.51
C GLN A 392 -2.91 25.05 28.31
N PHE A 393 -1.68 24.52 28.29
CA PHE A 393 -1.28 23.37 29.08
C PHE A 393 -0.59 23.84 30.36
N GLU A 394 -1.13 23.37 31.48
CA GLU A 394 -0.64 23.66 32.83
C GLU A 394 -0.15 22.37 33.50
N ARG A 395 0.96 22.46 34.21
CA ARG A 395 1.43 21.43 35.14
C ARG A 395 1.70 22.07 36.50
N ARG A 396 1.15 21.47 37.56
CA ARG A 396 1.26 21.99 38.95
C ARG A 396 0.82 23.47 39.08
N GLY A 397 -0.17 23.87 38.30
CA GLY A 397 -0.72 25.23 38.32
C GLY A 397 0.12 26.30 37.61
N LYS A 398 1.18 25.90 36.89
CA LYS A 398 1.96 26.80 36.04
C LYS A 398 1.70 26.45 34.58
N VAL A 399 1.44 27.47 33.75
CA VAL A 399 1.39 27.33 32.29
C VAL A 399 2.80 26.99 31.79
N GLU A 400 2.94 25.86 31.11
CA GLU A 400 4.21 25.40 30.54
C GLU A 400 4.21 25.46 29.02
N HIS A 401 3.05 25.37 28.38
CA HIS A 401 2.92 25.40 26.93
C HIS A 401 1.61 26.06 26.50
N GLU A 402 1.67 26.86 25.44
CA GLU A 402 0.50 27.45 24.78
C GLU A 402 0.63 27.31 23.26
N GLN A 403 -0.49 27.03 22.59
CA GLN A 403 -0.54 26.89 21.13
C GLN A 403 -1.92 27.28 20.60
N ASP A 404 -1.96 27.96 19.45
CA ASP A 404 -3.18 28.18 18.67
C ASP A 404 -3.24 27.18 17.51
N LEU A 405 -4.39 26.53 17.33
CA LEU A 405 -4.68 25.68 16.17
C LEU A 405 -5.87 26.24 15.41
N ASP A 406 -5.71 26.54 14.12
CA ASP A 406 -6.78 27.08 13.28
C ASP A 406 -7.51 26.00 12.48
N PHE A 407 -8.78 26.27 12.17
CA PHE A 407 -9.61 25.43 11.32
C PHE A 407 -10.76 26.23 10.70
N ALA A 408 -11.42 25.65 9.70
CA ALA A 408 -12.59 26.24 9.06
C ALA A 408 -13.85 25.45 9.40
N VAL A 409 -14.91 26.16 9.77
CA VAL A 409 -16.28 25.64 9.74
C VAL A 409 -16.83 25.97 8.36
N LEU A 410 -17.16 24.94 7.57
CA LEU A 410 -17.54 25.11 6.15
C LEU A 410 -19.02 24.88 5.88
N ARG A 411 -19.75 24.26 6.81
CA ARG A 411 -21.15 23.86 6.63
C ARG A 411 -22.11 24.96 7.09
N ASP A 412 -23.10 25.28 6.26
CA ASP A 412 -24.14 26.28 6.52
C ASP A 412 -25.56 25.69 6.65
N ARG A 413 -25.74 24.40 6.35
CA ARG A 413 -27.01 23.65 6.42
C ARG A 413 -26.91 22.36 7.24
N PRO A 414 -28.02 21.79 7.73
CA PRO A 414 -28.03 20.54 8.50
C PRO A 414 -27.47 19.33 7.74
N VAL A 415 -26.87 18.36 8.46
CA VAL A 415 -26.31 17.10 7.90
C VAL A 415 -27.34 16.34 7.06
N ASP A 416 -28.53 16.18 7.61
CA ASP A 416 -29.63 15.39 7.05
C ASP A 416 -30.22 16.00 5.78
N SER A 417 -29.87 17.25 5.45
CA SER A 417 -30.21 17.87 4.17
C SER A 417 -29.23 17.55 3.04
N LEU A 418 -28.09 16.91 3.35
CA LEU A 418 -27.06 16.57 2.39
C LEU A 418 -27.37 15.24 1.71
N ARG A 419 -27.06 15.15 0.41
CA ARG A 419 -27.33 13.94 -0.37
C ARG A 419 -26.61 12.69 0.16
N VAL A 420 -25.30 12.82 0.38
CA VAL A 420 -24.44 11.74 0.87
C VAL A 420 -23.76 12.20 2.15
N HIS A 421 -24.03 11.52 3.25
CA HIS A 421 -23.49 11.91 4.55
C HIS A 421 -23.38 10.71 5.51
N PRO A 422 -22.42 10.71 6.47
CA PRO A 422 -22.42 9.75 7.56
C PRO A 422 -23.47 10.12 8.63
N ARG A 423 -24.12 9.12 9.22
CA ARG A 423 -24.89 9.28 10.48
C ARG A 423 -23.93 9.43 11.67
N ASP A 424 -24.51 9.66 12.86
CA ASP A 424 -23.78 9.66 14.14
C ASP A 424 -23.01 8.37 14.43
N ASP A 425 -23.49 7.23 13.91
CA ASP A 425 -22.81 5.93 14.02
C ASP A 425 -21.79 5.65 12.91
N LEU A 426 -21.47 6.67 12.11
CA LEU A 426 -20.57 6.66 10.96
C LEU A 426 -21.04 5.81 9.77
N THR A 427 -22.27 5.28 9.79
CA THR A 427 -22.84 4.60 8.62
C THR A 427 -23.14 5.62 7.53
N LEU A 428 -22.70 5.38 6.31
CA LEU A 428 -23.01 6.25 5.18
C LEU A 428 -24.51 6.20 4.85
N VAL A 429 -25.07 7.32 4.44
CA VAL A 429 -26.43 7.48 3.94
C VAL A 429 -26.33 8.04 2.54
N VAL A 430 -27.11 7.48 1.61
CA VAL A 430 -27.25 7.94 0.23
C VAL A 430 -28.74 8.08 -0.04
N ASP A 431 -29.19 9.30 -0.34
CA ASP A 431 -30.61 9.59 -0.60
C ASP A 431 -31.53 8.99 0.51
N ASP A 432 -31.23 9.33 1.77
CA ASP A 432 -31.90 8.88 3.02
C ASP A 432 -31.83 7.38 3.34
N LYS A 433 -31.09 6.59 2.55
CA LYS A 433 -30.93 5.15 2.78
C LYS A 433 -29.54 4.81 3.32
N PRO A 434 -29.43 4.02 4.40
CA PRO A 434 -28.14 3.51 4.84
C PRO A 434 -27.46 2.72 3.72
N PHE A 435 -26.18 2.99 3.50
CA PHE A 435 -25.40 2.43 2.41
C PHE A 435 -24.07 1.90 2.97
N PHE A 436 -23.66 0.73 2.50
CA PHE A 436 -22.36 0.15 2.79
C PHE A 436 -21.67 -0.12 1.45
N PRO A 437 -20.63 0.65 1.08
CA PRO A 437 -19.90 0.42 -0.15
C PRO A 437 -19.25 -0.97 -0.16
N LEU A 438 -19.56 -1.74 -1.20
CA LEU A 438 -18.90 -2.98 -1.60
C LEU A 438 -18.39 -2.74 -3.01
N GLY A 439 -17.12 -2.38 -3.15
CA GLY A 439 -16.63 -1.79 -4.39
C GLY A 439 -15.32 -2.33 -4.96
N LEU A 440 -15.05 -1.90 -6.20
CA LEU A 440 -13.90 -2.31 -6.99
C LEU A 440 -13.14 -1.09 -7.55
N TYR A 441 -11.81 -1.11 -7.47
CA TYR A 441 -10.94 -0.26 -8.28
C TYR A 441 -10.91 -0.72 -9.76
N GLU A 442 -12.10 -0.97 -10.31
CA GLU A 442 -12.32 -1.44 -11.67
C GLU A 442 -13.69 -0.95 -12.13
N ALA A 443 -13.71 -0.09 -13.14
CA ALA A 443 -14.94 0.39 -13.75
C ALA A 443 -15.40 -0.60 -14.84
N PRO A 444 -16.70 -0.93 -14.92
CA PRO A 444 -17.19 -1.83 -15.95
C PRO A 444 -17.15 -1.15 -17.33
N ILE A 445 -16.54 -1.83 -18.31
CA ILE A 445 -16.45 -1.35 -19.69
C ILE A 445 -17.45 -2.04 -20.63
N THR A 446 -18.08 -3.14 -20.22
CA THR A 446 -19.13 -3.86 -20.98
C THR A 446 -20.38 -4.13 -20.14
N GLU A 447 -21.52 -4.36 -20.78
CA GLU A 447 -22.79 -4.69 -20.09
C GLU A 447 -22.67 -6.00 -19.31
N LYS A 448 -21.93 -6.97 -19.84
CA LYS A 448 -21.64 -8.22 -19.13
C LYS A 448 -20.89 -7.97 -17.82
N MET A 449 -19.92 -7.05 -17.81
CA MET A 449 -19.22 -6.70 -16.56
C MET A 449 -20.17 -6.04 -15.56
N ILE A 450 -21.09 -5.18 -16.02
CA ILE A 450 -22.12 -4.59 -15.16
C ILE A 450 -22.98 -5.69 -14.53
N ASP A 451 -23.50 -6.61 -15.34
CA ASP A 451 -24.32 -7.73 -14.88
C ASP A 451 -23.55 -8.64 -13.91
N GLU A 452 -22.28 -8.92 -14.19
CA GLU A 452 -21.41 -9.70 -13.32
C GLU A 452 -21.17 -9.01 -11.97
N PHE A 453 -20.85 -7.71 -12.00
CA PHE A 453 -20.59 -6.93 -10.79
C PHE A 453 -21.84 -6.86 -9.91
N ARG A 454 -23.00 -6.54 -10.51
CA ARG A 454 -24.28 -6.49 -9.79
C ARG A 454 -24.71 -7.86 -9.28
N GLY A 455 -24.58 -8.90 -10.10
CA GLY A 455 -24.93 -10.27 -9.72
C GLY A 455 -24.11 -10.77 -8.53
N ALA A 456 -22.83 -10.40 -8.48
CA ALA A 456 -21.95 -10.68 -7.35
C ALA A 456 -22.25 -9.81 -6.11
N GLY A 457 -23.02 -8.73 -6.23
CA GLY A 457 -23.37 -7.85 -5.12
C GLY A 457 -22.45 -6.63 -4.94
N PHE A 458 -21.58 -6.33 -5.90
CA PHE A 458 -20.88 -5.04 -5.93
C PHE A 458 -21.90 -3.93 -6.18
N ASN A 459 -21.76 -2.83 -5.46
CA ASN A 459 -22.66 -1.68 -5.54
C ASN A 459 -21.94 -0.35 -5.81
N THR A 460 -20.60 -0.37 -5.81
CA THR A 460 -19.78 0.84 -5.98
C THR A 460 -18.56 0.53 -6.85
N VAL A 461 -18.15 1.44 -7.74
CA VAL A 461 -16.92 1.28 -8.55
C VAL A 461 -16.09 2.58 -8.63
N CYS A 462 -14.80 2.45 -8.90
CA CYS A 462 -13.91 3.58 -9.16
C CYS A 462 -14.18 4.19 -10.53
N THR A 463 -14.15 5.51 -10.64
CA THR A 463 -14.15 6.25 -11.92
C THR A 463 -13.22 7.45 -11.80
N TYR A 464 -12.59 7.87 -12.90
CA TYR A 464 -11.71 9.04 -12.89
C TYR A 464 -12.45 10.32 -13.28
N GLY A 465 -12.15 11.41 -12.58
CA GLY A 465 -12.58 12.75 -12.95
C GLY A 465 -11.80 13.22 -14.18
N GLY A 466 -12.46 13.20 -15.33
CA GLY A 466 -11.92 13.63 -16.62
C GLY A 466 -12.79 14.72 -17.23
N PRO A 467 -12.71 14.94 -18.56
CA PRO A 467 -13.61 15.85 -19.25
C PRO A 467 -15.09 15.56 -18.89
N PRO A 468 -15.91 16.58 -18.55
CA PRO A 468 -17.26 16.36 -18.03
C PRO A 468 -18.13 15.41 -18.87
N ALA A 469 -18.10 15.52 -20.20
CA ALA A 469 -18.89 14.63 -21.07
C ALA A 469 -18.52 13.15 -20.91
N ALA A 470 -17.22 12.85 -20.79
CA ALA A 470 -16.73 11.49 -20.66
C ALA A 470 -17.06 10.90 -19.27
N THR A 471 -16.91 11.70 -18.21
CA THR A 471 -17.29 11.27 -16.86
C THR A 471 -18.80 11.15 -16.70
N THR A 472 -19.61 12.04 -17.29
CA THR A 472 -21.07 11.93 -17.28
C THR A 472 -21.54 10.63 -17.92
N MET A 473 -21.04 10.28 -19.11
CA MET A 473 -21.40 9.02 -19.79
C MET A 473 -21.08 7.79 -18.93
N ALA A 474 -19.91 7.80 -18.30
CA ALA A 474 -19.49 6.80 -17.35
C ALA A 474 -20.49 6.64 -16.20
N LEU A 475 -20.92 7.76 -15.62
CA LEU A 475 -21.86 7.79 -14.53
C LEU A 475 -23.29 7.44 -14.95
N ASP A 476 -23.76 7.85 -16.14
CA ASP A 476 -25.08 7.54 -16.69
C ASP A 476 -25.26 6.02 -16.75
N ARG A 477 -24.26 5.32 -17.30
CA ARG A 477 -24.25 3.85 -17.39
C ARG A 477 -24.32 3.19 -16.01
N LEU A 478 -23.60 3.72 -15.04
CA LEU A 478 -23.66 3.22 -13.66
C LEU A 478 -25.02 3.51 -13.01
N ALA A 479 -25.62 4.67 -13.28
CA ALA A 479 -26.94 5.01 -12.77
C ALA A 479 -28.04 4.11 -13.36
N GLU A 480 -27.99 3.80 -14.66
CA GLU A 480 -28.89 2.82 -15.29
C GLU A 480 -28.80 1.44 -14.63
N ALA A 481 -27.62 1.10 -14.12
CA ALA A 481 -27.31 -0.12 -13.42
C ALA A 481 -27.54 -0.07 -11.88
N ASP A 482 -28.01 1.06 -11.32
CA ASP A 482 -28.09 1.29 -9.86
C ASP A 482 -26.75 1.04 -9.14
N LEU A 483 -25.64 1.33 -9.83
CA LEU A 483 -24.29 1.33 -9.29
C LEU A 483 -23.88 2.76 -8.92
N LYS A 484 -23.13 2.86 -7.82
CA LYS A 484 -22.53 4.11 -7.37
C LYS A 484 -21.08 4.22 -7.81
N ALA A 485 -20.56 5.43 -7.92
CA ALA A 485 -19.20 5.71 -8.31
C ALA A 485 -18.51 6.57 -7.26
N TRP A 486 -17.28 6.23 -6.91
CA TRP A 486 -16.37 7.24 -6.38
C TRP A 486 -15.54 7.81 -7.52
N VAL A 487 -15.41 9.14 -7.55
CA VAL A 487 -14.76 9.86 -8.64
C VAL A 487 -13.43 10.45 -8.19
N VAL A 488 -12.34 10.03 -8.83
CA VAL A 488 -10.97 10.45 -8.48
C VAL A 488 -10.67 11.84 -9.02
N LEU A 489 -10.42 12.80 -8.12
CA LEU A 489 -9.89 14.13 -8.49
C LEU A 489 -8.36 14.18 -8.46
N SER A 490 -7.72 13.28 -7.68
CA SER A 490 -6.27 13.07 -7.65
C SER A 490 -5.50 14.39 -7.41
N HIS A 491 -4.40 14.61 -8.15
CA HIS A 491 -3.54 15.78 -8.08
C HIS A 491 -4.25 17.14 -8.25
N ASN A 492 -5.48 17.17 -8.79
CA ASN A 492 -6.22 18.42 -8.94
C ASN A 492 -6.67 19.03 -7.59
N LEU A 493 -6.75 18.23 -6.52
CA LEU A 493 -7.06 18.76 -5.18
C LEU A 493 -5.84 19.30 -4.42
N ASP A 494 -4.62 19.04 -4.86
CA ASP A 494 -3.45 19.65 -4.23
C ASP A 494 -3.27 21.06 -4.81
N LEU A 495 -3.63 22.12 -4.08
CA LEU A 495 -3.50 23.49 -4.57
C LEU A 495 -2.14 24.14 -4.26
N SER A 496 -1.15 23.36 -3.80
CA SER A 496 0.19 23.89 -3.50
C SER A 496 0.99 24.33 -4.73
N THR A 497 0.61 23.83 -5.92
CA THR A 497 1.20 24.21 -7.22
C THR A 497 0.11 24.38 -8.27
N ASP A 498 0.35 25.20 -9.30
CA ASP A 498 -0.59 25.41 -10.44
C ASP A 498 -2.03 25.73 -10.03
N ARG A 499 -2.20 26.46 -8.93
CA ARG A 499 -3.47 26.65 -8.23
C ARG A 499 -4.62 27.05 -9.16
N GLU A 500 -4.46 28.11 -9.95
CA GLU A 500 -5.52 28.62 -10.83
C GLU A 500 -6.00 27.55 -11.82
N LYS A 501 -5.05 26.83 -12.44
CA LYS A 501 -5.35 25.74 -13.38
C LYS A 501 -6.08 24.59 -12.67
N ARG A 502 -5.63 24.19 -11.48
CA ARG A 502 -6.24 23.11 -10.71
C ARG A 502 -7.64 23.48 -10.22
N GLU A 503 -7.83 24.70 -9.71
CA GLU A 503 -9.15 25.24 -9.33
C GLU A 503 -10.11 25.26 -10.53
N GLN A 504 -9.64 25.68 -11.71
CA GLN A 504 -10.43 25.64 -12.94
C GLN A 504 -10.85 24.20 -13.30
N THR A 505 -9.91 23.26 -13.35
CA THR A 505 -10.20 21.84 -13.64
C THR A 505 -11.21 21.26 -12.66
N VAL A 506 -11.03 21.50 -11.35
CA VAL A 506 -11.97 21.02 -10.32
C VAL A 506 -13.34 21.65 -10.52
N ALA A 507 -13.42 22.95 -10.80
CA ALA A 507 -14.70 23.63 -11.05
C ALA A 507 -15.44 23.08 -12.28
N GLU A 508 -14.72 22.78 -13.37
CA GLU A 508 -15.28 22.19 -14.58
C GLU A 508 -15.84 20.77 -14.33
N ILE A 509 -15.06 19.91 -13.67
CA ILE A 509 -15.48 18.54 -13.35
C ILE A 509 -16.68 18.57 -12.40
N VAL A 510 -16.56 19.27 -11.27
CA VAL A 510 -17.59 19.30 -10.21
C VAL A 510 -18.87 19.96 -10.72
N GLY A 511 -18.75 21.05 -11.49
CA GLY A 511 -19.89 21.71 -12.11
C GLY A 511 -20.64 20.81 -13.10
N GLY A 512 -19.93 19.90 -13.78
CA GLY A 512 -20.51 18.95 -14.72
C GLY A 512 -21.26 17.79 -14.07
N ILE A 513 -20.78 17.26 -12.94
CA ILE A 513 -21.27 15.96 -12.42
C ILE A 513 -21.68 15.93 -10.94
N SER A 514 -21.52 17.01 -10.16
CA SER A 514 -21.88 17.01 -8.72
C SER A 514 -23.34 16.65 -8.42
N LYS A 515 -24.24 16.84 -9.38
CA LYS A 515 -25.68 16.50 -9.22
C LYS A 515 -26.01 15.09 -9.71
N HIS A 516 -25.04 14.38 -10.27
CA HIS A 516 -25.28 13.10 -10.94
C HIS A 516 -25.70 12.01 -9.94
N PRO A 517 -26.74 11.19 -10.22
CA PRO A 517 -27.25 10.21 -9.25
C PRO A 517 -26.32 9.05 -8.90
N ALA A 518 -25.38 8.71 -9.77
CA ALA A 518 -24.36 7.70 -9.48
C ALA A 518 -23.20 8.21 -8.62
N LEU A 519 -23.00 9.52 -8.45
CA LEU A 519 -21.88 10.04 -7.65
C LEU A 519 -22.08 9.70 -6.16
N LEU A 520 -21.06 9.11 -5.54
CA LEU A 520 -21.06 8.73 -4.12
C LEU A 520 -20.12 9.61 -3.31
N VAL A 521 -18.85 9.62 -3.68
CA VAL A 521 -17.79 10.38 -3.01
C VAL A 521 -16.76 10.87 -4.03
N TRP A 522 -16.07 11.95 -3.68
CA TRP A 522 -14.85 12.38 -4.36
C TRP A 522 -13.64 11.68 -3.73
N GLU A 523 -12.79 11.06 -4.53
CA GLU A 523 -11.52 10.54 -4.04
C GLU A 523 -10.43 11.61 -4.20
N SER A 524 -9.68 11.79 -3.11
CA SER A 524 -8.51 12.65 -3.04
C SER A 524 -7.35 12.09 -3.86
N ILE A 525 -6.15 12.61 -3.64
CA ILE A 525 -4.94 11.96 -4.12
C ILE A 525 -4.72 10.64 -3.39
N ASP A 526 -4.20 9.65 -4.12
CA ASP A 526 -3.86 8.34 -3.57
C ASP A 526 -2.60 8.43 -2.68
N GLU A 527 -2.64 7.73 -1.55
CA GLU A 527 -1.57 7.61 -0.56
C GLU A 527 -0.78 8.91 -0.26
N PRO A 528 -1.42 10.05 0.08
CA PRO A 528 -0.77 11.35 0.09
C PRO A 528 0.44 11.44 1.02
N ALA A 529 0.33 10.83 2.20
CA ALA A 529 1.39 10.86 3.21
C ALA A 529 2.63 10.08 2.76
N TRP A 530 2.44 8.89 2.20
CA TRP A 530 3.52 8.08 1.65
C TRP A 530 4.13 8.72 0.41
N GLY A 531 3.29 9.26 -0.48
CA GLY A 531 3.71 10.01 -1.66
C GLY A 531 4.37 11.36 -1.37
N SER A 532 4.56 11.75 -0.10
CA SER A 532 5.14 13.04 0.31
C SER A 532 4.39 14.25 -0.29
N ARG A 533 3.06 14.17 -0.35
CA ARG A 533 2.20 15.25 -0.89
C ARG A 533 2.05 16.39 0.10
N ASN A 534 1.64 17.56 -0.40
CA ASN A 534 1.47 18.74 0.42
C ASN A 534 0.09 18.73 1.12
N ALA A 535 0.07 18.46 2.42
CA ALA A 535 -1.17 18.43 3.20
C ALA A 535 -1.91 19.78 3.24
N GLU A 536 -1.20 20.90 3.24
CA GLU A 536 -1.82 22.24 3.23
C GLU A 536 -2.45 22.55 1.87
N GLY A 537 -1.81 22.15 0.78
CA GLY A 537 -2.36 22.22 -0.57
C GLY A 537 -3.65 21.41 -0.70
N LEU A 538 -3.68 20.20 -0.13
CA LEU A 538 -4.88 19.36 -0.10
C LEU A 538 -5.99 19.96 0.76
N LEU A 539 -5.66 20.56 1.91
CA LEU A 539 -6.66 21.25 2.73
C LEU A 539 -7.27 22.44 1.98
N GLN A 540 -6.47 23.23 1.27
CA GLN A 540 -6.96 24.32 0.43
C GLN A 540 -7.88 23.80 -0.68
N GLY A 541 -7.52 22.68 -1.34
CA GLY A 541 -8.38 22.05 -2.34
C GLY A 541 -9.67 21.49 -1.77
N TYR A 542 -9.63 20.89 -0.59
CA TYR A 542 -10.82 20.45 0.15
C TYR A 542 -11.75 21.63 0.45
N GLU A 543 -11.23 22.73 1.01
CA GLU A 543 -12.01 23.94 1.28
C GLU A 543 -12.59 24.56 0.00
N PHE A 544 -11.88 24.47 -1.12
CA PHE A 544 -12.36 24.92 -2.43
C PHE A 544 -13.50 24.02 -2.95
N LEU A 545 -13.29 22.69 -2.94
CA LEU A 545 -14.28 21.70 -3.35
C LEU A 545 -15.58 21.85 -2.56
N ARG A 546 -15.51 22.11 -1.25
CA ARG A 546 -16.70 22.33 -0.41
C ARG A 546 -17.60 23.49 -0.85
N LYS A 547 -17.02 24.51 -1.49
CA LYS A 547 -17.82 25.64 -2.03
C LYS A 547 -18.57 25.24 -3.30
N LEU A 548 -18.08 24.24 -4.02
CA LEU A 548 -18.65 23.75 -5.27
C LEU A 548 -19.66 22.61 -5.03
N ASP A 549 -19.31 21.68 -4.14
CA ASP A 549 -20.12 20.51 -3.81
C ASP A 549 -20.12 20.22 -2.29
N PRO A 550 -21.13 20.74 -1.57
CA PRO A 550 -21.35 20.42 -0.17
C PRO A 550 -22.13 19.10 0.04
N ASP A 551 -22.58 18.41 -1.01
CA ASP A 551 -23.47 17.23 -0.93
C ASP A 551 -22.74 15.89 -0.88
N HIS A 552 -21.45 15.85 -1.25
CA HIS A 552 -20.68 14.60 -1.34
C HIS A 552 -19.44 14.60 -0.44
N PRO A 553 -19.13 13.50 0.26
CA PRO A 553 -17.89 13.35 1.02
C PRO A 553 -16.64 13.29 0.14
N VAL A 554 -15.50 13.63 0.74
CA VAL A 554 -14.15 13.41 0.22
C VAL A 554 -13.54 12.21 0.94
N TRP A 555 -13.18 11.19 0.18
CA TRP A 555 -12.49 10.00 0.65
C TRP A 555 -10.99 10.11 0.34
N THR A 556 -10.15 9.74 1.30
CA THR A 556 -8.69 9.67 1.13
C THR A 556 -8.22 8.28 1.52
N ASN A 557 -7.59 7.58 0.57
CA ASN A 557 -6.91 6.31 0.80
C ASN A 557 -5.45 6.55 1.22
N HIS A 558 -4.95 5.81 2.21
CA HIS A 558 -3.59 5.92 2.73
C HIS A 558 -2.84 4.59 2.68
N ALA A 559 -1.54 4.65 2.35
CA ALA A 559 -0.65 3.51 2.52
C ALA A 559 -0.58 3.10 4.01
N PRO A 560 -0.39 1.80 4.33
CA PRO A 560 -0.22 1.33 5.70
C PRO A 560 1.19 1.63 6.26
N ARG A 561 1.83 2.72 5.83
CA ARG A 561 3.26 3.03 6.08
C ARG A 561 3.49 4.21 7.03
N ASN A 562 2.47 5.01 7.32
CA ASN A 562 2.63 6.25 8.09
C ASN A 562 2.11 6.15 9.53
N HIS A 563 2.57 7.06 10.40
CA HIS A 563 2.12 7.18 11.78
C HIS A 563 0.75 7.84 11.88
N ILE A 564 0.03 7.56 12.97
CA ILE A 564 -1.31 8.12 13.27
C ILE A 564 -1.30 9.66 13.20
N SER A 565 -0.28 10.32 13.74
CA SER A 565 -0.17 11.79 13.73
C SER A 565 -0.02 12.36 12.32
N THR A 566 0.79 11.72 11.47
CA THR A 566 0.90 12.06 10.05
C THR A 566 -0.44 11.91 9.35
N LEU A 567 -1.10 10.76 9.53
CA LEU A 567 -2.41 10.50 8.92
C LEU A 567 -3.47 11.51 9.40
N ALA A 568 -3.48 11.85 10.70
CA ALA A 568 -4.38 12.85 11.27
C ALA A 568 -4.18 14.23 10.66
N TYR A 569 -2.93 14.61 10.36
CA TYR A 569 -2.62 15.88 9.71
C TYR A 569 -3.21 15.96 8.29
N PHE A 570 -3.05 14.91 7.48
CA PHE A 570 -3.68 14.83 6.16
C PHE A 570 -5.21 14.74 6.25
N ASN A 571 -5.74 14.05 7.25
CA ASN A 571 -7.18 13.86 7.43
C ASN A 571 -7.95 15.13 7.82
N ARG A 572 -7.29 16.28 7.96
CA ARG A 572 -7.95 17.61 7.95
C ARG A 572 -8.69 17.88 6.64
N ALA A 573 -8.20 17.33 5.52
CA ALA A 573 -8.76 17.48 4.17
C ALA A 573 -9.65 16.28 3.75
N THR A 574 -10.11 15.48 4.72
CA THR A 574 -10.75 14.19 4.48
C THR A 574 -12.06 14.08 5.26
N ASP A 575 -13.08 13.44 4.69
CA ASP A 575 -14.33 13.10 5.39
C ASP A 575 -14.48 11.63 5.70
N ILE A 576 -13.88 10.79 4.87
CA ILE A 576 -13.82 9.34 5.01
C ILE A 576 -12.34 8.97 4.88
N ALA A 577 -11.73 8.39 5.90
CA ALA A 577 -10.36 7.90 5.78
C ALA A 577 -10.35 6.47 5.22
N GLY A 578 -9.21 5.99 4.77
CA GLY A 578 -9.09 4.62 4.32
C GLY A 578 -7.65 4.18 4.23
N CYS A 579 -7.46 2.88 4.09
CA CYS A 579 -6.15 2.30 3.93
C CYS A 579 -6.21 1.02 3.12
N ASP A 580 -5.18 0.81 2.32
CA ASP A 580 -5.04 -0.31 1.43
C ASP A 580 -3.93 -1.26 1.86
N ILE A 581 -4.35 -2.44 2.34
CA ILE A 581 -3.47 -3.41 2.98
C ILE A 581 -3.64 -4.79 2.33
N TYR A 582 -2.53 -5.34 1.85
CA TYR A 582 -2.48 -6.52 0.99
C TYR A 582 -1.58 -7.63 1.57
N PRO A 583 -2.05 -8.35 2.60
CA PRO A 583 -1.21 -9.20 3.44
C PRO A 583 -0.92 -10.62 2.90
N VAL A 584 -1.35 -10.97 1.68
CA VAL A 584 -1.13 -12.30 1.09
C VAL A 584 -0.05 -12.24 0.00
N PRO A 585 0.99 -13.10 0.03
CA PRO A 585 1.26 -14.13 1.05
C PRO A 585 1.80 -13.56 2.36
N GLU A 586 1.72 -14.36 3.43
CA GLU A 586 2.31 -14.04 4.73
C GLU A 586 3.77 -14.56 4.82
N PRO A 587 4.66 -13.91 5.60
CA PRO A 587 4.45 -12.63 6.28
C PRO A 587 4.39 -11.47 5.28
N GLN A 588 3.59 -10.45 5.58
CA GLN A 588 3.50 -9.24 4.77
C GLN A 588 4.55 -8.20 5.16
N SER A 589 4.93 -7.34 4.22
CA SER A 589 5.93 -6.27 4.41
C SER A 589 5.39 -4.85 4.19
N GLN A 590 4.13 -4.70 3.77
CA GLN A 590 3.55 -3.41 3.41
C GLN A 590 3.30 -2.50 4.62
N SER A 591 2.80 -3.05 5.74
CA SER A 591 2.45 -2.28 6.92
C SER A 591 3.65 -2.01 7.82
N ASN A 592 3.73 -0.77 8.35
CA ASN A 592 4.70 -0.36 9.36
C ASN A 592 4.38 -0.89 10.77
N LEU A 593 3.28 -1.62 10.95
CA LEU A 593 2.95 -2.25 12.21
C LEU A 593 3.77 -3.53 12.43
N PRO A 594 4.01 -3.92 13.70
CA PRO A 594 4.72 -5.17 14.03
C PRO A 594 4.01 -6.44 13.53
N ASN A 595 2.68 -6.38 13.37
CA ASN A 595 1.89 -7.51 12.91
C ASN A 595 2.11 -7.75 11.41
N LYS A 596 2.81 -8.84 11.06
CA LYS A 596 3.05 -9.24 9.68
C LYS A 596 2.10 -10.33 9.17
N THR A 597 1.01 -10.58 9.89
CA THR A 597 0.03 -11.63 9.54
C THR A 597 -1.20 -11.06 8.84
N LEU A 598 -2.09 -11.92 8.36
CA LEU A 598 -3.37 -11.57 7.75
C LEU A 598 -4.25 -10.68 8.64
N SER A 599 -4.09 -10.78 9.96
CA SER A 599 -4.86 -9.99 10.95
C SER A 599 -4.50 -8.50 10.98
N VAL A 600 -3.42 -8.09 10.29
CA VAL A 600 -3.01 -6.69 10.18
C VAL A 600 -4.07 -5.81 9.52
N VAL A 601 -4.99 -6.38 8.74
CA VAL A 601 -6.13 -5.65 8.14
C VAL A 601 -6.95 -4.92 9.21
N GLY A 602 -7.21 -5.59 10.33
CA GLY A 602 -7.92 -5.02 11.47
C GLY A 602 -7.07 -3.99 12.23
N ASP A 603 -5.78 -4.24 12.38
CA ASP A 603 -4.88 -3.29 13.05
C ASP A 603 -4.75 -1.97 12.24
N GLU A 604 -4.73 -2.06 10.91
CA GLU A 604 -4.77 -0.89 10.03
C GLU A 604 -6.12 -0.17 10.07
N ALA A 605 -7.23 -0.90 10.20
CA ALA A 605 -8.54 -0.28 10.43
C ALA A 605 -8.58 0.49 11.77
N ASP A 606 -8.02 -0.09 12.85
CA ASP A 606 -7.90 0.60 14.14
C ASP A 606 -6.97 1.83 14.05
N LYS A 607 -5.85 1.73 13.32
CA LYS A 607 -4.91 2.85 13.07
C LYS A 607 -5.62 4.02 12.36
N ASN A 608 -6.41 3.72 11.32
CA ASN A 608 -7.13 4.74 10.57
C ASN A 608 -8.26 5.38 11.38
N ARG A 609 -8.98 4.60 12.21
CA ARG A 609 -9.96 5.13 13.16
C ARG A 609 -9.32 6.08 14.18
N ALA A 610 -8.16 5.71 14.72
CA ALA A 610 -7.40 6.56 15.62
C ALA A 610 -6.94 7.86 14.92
N ALA A 611 -6.51 7.78 13.65
CA ALA A 611 -6.09 8.93 12.86
C ALA A 611 -7.22 9.93 12.54
N VAL A 612 -8.48 9.56 12.74
CA VAL A 612 -9.64 10.47 12.63
C VAL A 612 -10.36 10.64 13.96
N ASN A 613 -9.77 10.17 15.05
CA ASN A 613 -10.34 10.18 16.40
C ASN A 613 -11.78 9.63 16.46
N ASP A 614 -12.07 8.58 15.70
CA ASP A 614 -13.41 7.98 15.62
C ASP A 614 -14.53 8.95 15.19
N GLN A 615 -14.19 10.07 14.57
CA GLN A 615 -15.17 11.10 14.15
C GLN A 615 -15.59 10.98 12.69
N LYS A 616 -14.90 10.15 11.92
CA LYS A 616 -15.07 9.97 10.48
C LYS A 616 -15.16 8.48 10.17
N PRO A 617 -16.02 8.05 9.22
CA PRO A 617 -16.02 6.68 8.75
C PRO A 617 -14.67 6.30 8.12
N ILE A 618 -14.41 5.00 8.05
CA ILE A 618 -13.28 4.46 7.31
C ILE A 618 -13.73 3.45 6.25
N PHE A 619 -13.14 3.53 5.05
CA PHE A 619 -13.26 2.52 4.00
C PHE A 619 -11.93 1.77 3.88
N MET A 620 -11.96 0.45 4.01
CA MET A 620 -10.76 -0.37 3.85
C MET A 620 -10.68 -0.90 2.42
N VAL A 621 -9.49 -0.84 1.83
CA VAL A 621 -9.20 -1.41 0.51
C VAL A 621 -8.49 -2.75 0.73
N LEU A 622 -9.09 -3.82 0.21
CA LEU A 622 -8.70 -5.20 0.40
C LEU A 622 -8.03 -5.77 -0.85
N GLN A 623 -7.21 -6.81 -0.64
CA GLN A 623 -6.47 -7.46 -1.69
C GLN A 623 -7.37 -8.27 -2.63
N GLY A 624 -7.43 -7.84 -3.89
CA GLY A 624 -8.10 -8.55 -4.99
C GLY A 624 -7.14 -9.13 -6.04
N PHE A 625 -5.84 -9.22 -5.75
CA PHE A 625 -4.77 -9.61 -6.68
C PHE A 625 -3.67 -10.44 -6.00
N ALA A 626 -2.70 -10.91 -6.78
CA ALA A 626 -1.45 -11.50 -6.30
C ALA A 626 -0.25 -10.60 -6.67
N TRP A 627 0.68 -10.37 -5.74
CA TRP A 627 1.83 -9.48 -5.95
C TRP A 627 2.62 -9.74 -7.24
N ARG A 628 2.89 -11.01 -7.54
CA ARG A 628 3.62 -11.40 -8.76
C ARG A 628 2.86 -11.11 -10.07
N ALA A 629 1.52 -11.06 -10.00
CA ALA A 629 0.67 -10.78 -11.16
C ALA A 629 0.76 -9.31 -11.61
N LEU A 630 1.24 -8.40 -10.74
CA LEU A 630 1.43 -6.99 -11.10
C LEU A 630 2.56 -6.80 -12.12
N SER A 631 3.67 -7.54 -11.97
CA SER A 631 4.82 -7.46 -12.88
C SER A 631 4.73 -8.45 -14.04
N LYS A 632 4.12 -9.62 -13.81
CA LYS A 632 3.96 -10.67 -14.82
C LYS A 632 2.57 -11.28 -14.74
N ARG A 633 1.70 -10.90 -15.69
CA ARG A 633 0.38 -11.53 -15.83
C ARG A 633 0.56 -13.05 -16.01
N ASP A 634 -0.29 -13.82 -15.34
CA ASP A 634 -0.30 -15.29 -15.35
C ASP A 634 0.97 -15.98 -14.84
N ASP A 635 1.71 -15.36 -13.92
CA ASP A 635 2.83 -16.02 -13.24
C ASP A 635 2.33 -17.28 -12.49
N PRO A 636 2.82 -18.50 -12.81
CA PRO A 636 2.39 -19.73 -12.14
C PRO A 636 2.77 -19.77 -10.65
N GLN A 637 3.65 -18.88 -10.19
CA GLN A 637 4.02 -18.71 -8.78
C GLN A 637 3.18 -17.62 -8.08
N ALA A 638 2.22 -17.00 -8.76
CA ALA A 638 1.34 -16.00 -8.17
C ALA A 638 0.45 -16.64 -7.08
N VAL A 639 0.51 -16.08 -5.87
CA VAL A 639 -0.30 -16.53 -4.73
C VAL A 639 -1.47 -15.58 -4.54
N TYR A 640 -2.67 -16.03 -4.88
CA TYR A 640 -3.91 -15.28 -4.66
C TYR A 640 -4.51 -15.58 -3.29
N PRO A 641 -5.20 -14.61 -2.65
CA PRO A 641 -5.99 -14.88 -1.47
C PRO A 641 -7.05 -15.96 -1.71
N THR A 642 -7.03 -17.00 -0.88
CA THR A 642 -8.07 -18.05 -0.88
C THR A 642 -9.42 -17.49 -0.41
N LEU A 643 -10.54 -18.17 -0.73
CA LEU A 643 -11.87 -17.87 -0.19
C LEU A 643 -11.87 -17.58 1.32
N ALA A 644 -11.19 -18.42 2.12
CA ALA A 644 -11.14 -18.27 3.57
C ALA A 644 -10.38 -17.00 3.99
N GLN A 645 -9.26 -16.69 3.33
CA GLN A 645 -8.48 -15.48 3.60
C GLN A 645 -9.24 -14.22 3.18
N GLN A 646 -9.87 -14.21 2.00
CA GLN A 646 -10.71 -13.08 1.55
C GLN A 646 -11.87 -12.84 2.50
N ARG A 647 -12.55 -13.91 2.92
CA ARG A 647 -13.63 -13.83 3.92
C ARG A 647 -13.12 -13.26 5.23
N TYR A 648 -11.99 -13.75 5.72
CA TYR A 648 -11.39 -13.27 6.95
C TYR A 648 -11.03 -11.78 6.89
N MET A 649 -10.32 -11.34 5.84
CA MET A 649 -9.94 -9.91 5.68
C MET A 649 -11.16 -8.98 5.70
N ALA A 650 -12.23 -9.35 4.98
CA ALA A 650 -13.46 -8.56 4.94
C ALA A 650 -14.12 -8.42 6.31
N TYR A 651 -14.33 -9.53 7.04
CA TYR A 651 -14.95 -9.47 8.36
C TYR A 651 -14.01 -8.92 9.44
N ASN A 652 -12.70 -9.08 9.28
CA ASN A 652 -11.70 -8.47 10.16
C ASN A 652 -11.77 -6.94 10.08
N ALA A 653 -11.82 -6.36 8.88
CA ALA A 653 -12.07 -4.93 8.69
C ALA A 653 -13.41 -4.49 9.31
N VAL A 654 -14.51 -5.23 9.09
CA VAL A 654 -15.84 -4.90 9.63
C VAL A 654 -15.88 -4.92 11.16
N VAL A 655 -15.29 -5.95 11.79
CA VAL A 655 -15.21 -6.06 13.26
C VAL A 655 -14.42 -4.90 13.87
N HIS A 656 -13.41 -4.41 13.16
CA HIS A 656 -12.60 -3.26 13.57
C HIS A 656 -13.21 -1.90 13.17
N GLY A 657 -14.43 -1.89 12.63
CA GLY A 657 -15.22 -0.67 12.44
C GLY A 657 -15.25 -0.10 11.02
N ALA A 658 -14.79 -0.86 10.01
CA ALA A 658 -14.94 -0.45 8.62
C ALA A 658 -16.42 -0.21 8.24
N ARG A 659 -16.66 0.90 7.53
CA ARG A 659 -17.98 1.33 7.03
C ARG A 659 -18.11 1.28 5.51
N GLY A 660 -17.11 0.71 4.84
CA GLY A 660 -17.08 0.35 3.44
C GLY A 660 -15.89 -0.57 3.17
N LEU A 661 -16.04 -1.47 2.20
CA LEU A 661 -14.99 -2.40 1.76
C LEU A 661 -14.82 -2.26 0.25
N LEU A 662 -13.60 -2.00 -0.17
CA LEU A 662 -13.22 -1.85 -1.57
C LEU A 662 -12.18 -2.91 -1.89
N TYR A 663 -12.06 -3.31 -3.15
CA TYR A 663 -11.06 -4.28 -3.60
C TYR A 663 -10.19 -3.66 -4.67
N TRP A 664 -8.87 -3.79 -4.51
CA TRP A 664 -7.89 -3.32 -5.48
C TRP A 664 -7.19 -4.48 -6.19
N GLY A 665 -6.73 -4.20 -7.41
CA GLY A 665 -5.91 -5.11 -8.20
C GLY A 665 -6.70 -6.17 -8.97
N THR A 666 -8.03 -6.17 -8.91
CA THR A 666 -8.87 -7.09 -9.68
C THR A 666 -8.67 -7.00 -11.21
N PRO A 667 -8.25 -5.88 -11.83
CA PRO A 667 -7.86 -5.87 -13.25
C PRO A 667 -6.65 -6.76 -13.58
N TYR A 668 -5.83 -7.12 -12.59
CA TYR A 668 -4.65 -8.00 -12.73
C TYR A 668 -4.96 -9.46 -12.39
N THR A 669 -6.14 -9.72 -11.82
CA THR A 669 -6.59 -11.09 -11.54
C THR A 669 -7.13 -11.71 -12.82
N PRO A 670 -6.65 -12.91 -13.21
CA PRO A 670 -7.14 -13.61 -14.39
C PRO A 670 -8.66 -13.82 -14.30
N LYS A 671 -9.36 -13.55 -15.39
CA LYS A 671 -10.82 -13.75 -15.48
C LYS A 671 -11.11 -14.62 -16.72
N PRO A 672 -11.79 -15.77 -16.56
CA PRO A 672 -12.26 -16.35 -15.30
C PRO A 672 -11.12 -17.01 -14.49
N SER A 673 -11.21 -17.00 -13.17
CA SER A 673 -10.30 -17.77 -12.30
C SER A 673 -10.97 -18.14 -10.98
N GLN A 674 -10.37 -19.09 -10.24
CA GLN A 674 -10.83 -19.40 -8.88
C GLN A 674 -10.73 -18.19 -7.95
N ALA A 675 -9.66 -17.39 -8.07
CA ALA A 675 -9.48 -16.18 -7.26
C ALA A 675 -10.60 -15.17 -7.49
N TRP A 676 -11.02 -14.97 -8.75
CA TRP A 676 -12.15 -14.11 -9.09
C TRP A 676 -13.49 -14.70 -8.62
N ALA A 677 -13.70 -16.00 -8.78
CA ALA A 677 -14.90 -16.69 -8.27
C ALA A 677 -15.03 -16.56 -6.74
N ASP A 678 -13.92 -16.69 -6.01
CA ASP A 678 -13.86 -16.53 -4.56
C ASP A 678 -14.21 -15.09 -4.16
N ALA A 679 -13.68 -14.08 -4.86
CA ALA A 679 -14.01 -12.67 -4.60
C ALA A 679 -15.51 -12.39 -4.81
N LYS A 680 -16.09 -12.84 -5.93
CA LYS A 680 -17.54 -12.74 -6.19
C LYS A 680 -18.36 -13.43 -5.09
N THR A 681 -17.89 -14.59 -4.62
CA THR A 681 -18.55 -15.35 -3.55
C THR A 681 -18.60 -14.56 -2.24
N ILE A 682 -17.50 -13.92 -1.83
CA ILE A 682 -17.44 -13.17 -0.57
C ILE A 682 -18.24 -11.88 -0.66
N VAL A 683 -18.18 -11.16 -1.77
CA VAL A 683 -18.98 -9.94 -1.96
C VAL A 683 -20.46 -10.26 -1.99
N HIS A 684 -20.87 -11.38 -2.58
CA HIS A 684 -22.26 -11.83 -2.55
C HIS A 684 -22.70 -12.12 -1.11
N GLU A 685 -21.89 -12.82 -0.32
CA GLU A 685 -22.15 -13.04 1.10
C GLU A 685 -22.31 -11.72 1.87
N LEU A 686 -21.43 -10.72 1.64
CA LEU A 686 -21.49 -9.41 2.28
C LEU A 686 -22.77 -8.65 1.89
N SER A 687 -23.16 -8.69 0.62
CA SER A 687 -24.40 -8.08 0.13
C SER A 687 -25.65 -8.71 0.77
N CYS A 688 -25.63 -10.02 1.04
CA CYS A 688 -26.71 -10.71 1.73
C CYS A 688 -26.83 -10.31 3.20
N VAL A 689 -25.74 -9.84 3.82
CA VAL A 689 -25.73 -9.39 5.23
C VAL A 689 -25.67 -7.87 5.36
N THR A 690 -25.95 -7.09 4.31
CA THR A 690 -26.00 -5.61 4.37
C THR A 690 -26.84 -5.07 5.53
N PRO A 691 -28.02 -5.63 5.90
CA PRO A 691 -28.76 -5.17 7.08
C PRO A 691 -27.95 -5.17 8.38
N MET A 692 -26.99 -6.09 8.54
CA MET A 692 -26.04 -6.10 9.65
C MET A 692 -24.95 -5.03 9.49
N LEU A 693 -24.42 -4.86 8.28
CA LEU A 693 -23.31 -3.93 8.00
C LEU A 693 -23.70 -2.46 8.24
N VAL A 694 -24.95 -2.09 7.91
CA VAL A 694 -25.51 -0.75 8.12
C VAL A 694 -26.23 -0.57 9.46
N ALA A 695 -26.27 -1.62 10.29
CA ALA A 695 -26.90 -1.54 11.60
C ALA A 695 -26.06 -0.68 12.56
N PRO A 696 -26.72 0.04 13.50
CA PRO A 696 -26.03 0.69 14.58
C PRO A 696 -25.27 -0.29 15.49
N THR A 697 -24.17 0.20 16.06
CA THR A 697 -23.43 -0.47 17.13
C THR A 697 -24.18 -0.26 18.45
N PRO A 698 -24.68 -1.31 19.13
CA PRO A 698 -25.23 -1.16 20.47
C PRO A 698 -24.18 -0.62 21.44
N ALA A 699 -24.62 0.19 22.41
CA ALA A 699 -23.74 0.79 23.43
C ALA A 699 -22.96 -0.26 24.24
N LEU A 700 -23.55 -1.45 24.45
CA LEU A 700 -22.89 -2.58 25.08
C LEU A 700 -22.43 -3.57 24.01
N GLN A 701 -21.12 -3.71 23.88
CA GLN A 701 -20.49 -4.77 23.10
C GLN A 701 -20.25 -6.01 23.99
N PRO A 702 -20.21 -7.22 23.41
CA PRO A 702 -19.99 -8.44 24.17
C PRO A 702 -18.58 -8.48 24.75
N LYS A 703 -18.44 -9.05 25.94
CA LYS A 703 -17.14 -9.38 26.53
C LYS A 703 -16.69 -10.72 25.97
N VAL A 704 -15.48 -10.76 25.41
CA VAL A 704 -14.88 -11.96 24.82
C VAL A 704 -13.71 -12.42 25.68
N GLU A 705 -13.71 -13.69 26.07
CA GLU A 705 -12.62 -14.34 26.78
C GLU A 705 -12.04 -15.45 25.90
N SER A 706 -10.78 -15.30 25.46
CA SER A 706 -10.06 -16.27 24.62
C SER A 706 -8.57 -16.28 24.94
N ASP A 707 -7.87 -17.34 24.51
CA ASP A 707 -6.42 -17.47 24.69
C ASP A 707 -5.68 -16.30 24.03
N ALA A 708 -4.92 -15.55 24.82
CA ALA A 708 -4.16 -14.36 24.40
C ALA A 708 -4.99 -13.28 23.64
N GLY A 709 -6.32 -13.25 23.80
CA GLY A 709 -7.17 -12.30 23.07
C GLY A 709 -7.31 -12.59 21.57
N SER A 710 -7.01 -13.82 21.16
CA SER A 710 -7.10 -14.32 19.77
C SER A 710 -8.44 -14.10 19.07
N VAL A 711 -9.56 -13.98 19.80
CA VAL A 711 -10.89 -13.84 19.21
C VAL A 711 -11.46 -12.46 19.51
N LYS A 712 -11.91 -11.77 18.45
CA LYS A 712 -12.70 -10.54 18.55
C LYS A 712 -14.11 -10.79 18.05
N CYS A 713 -15.10 -10.11 18.64
CA CYS A 713 -16.49 -10.20 18.20
C CYS A 713 -17.13 -8.81 18.09
N LEU A 714 -18.08 -8.70 17.17
CA LEU A 714 -18.90 -7.53 16.90
C LEU A 714 -20.37 -7.90 17.10
N LEU A 715 -21.10 -7.09 17.88
CA LEU A 715 -22.54 -7.20 18.02
C LEU A 715 -23.22 -6.03 17.29
N ARG A 716 -24.26 -6.36 16.51
CA ARG A 716 -25.13 -5.41 15.82
C ARG A 716 -26.58 -5.74 16.12
N ALA A 717 -27.44 -4.72 16.16
CA ALA A 717 -28.87 -4.90 16.35
C ALA A 717 -29.66 -3.90 15.49
N ALA A 718 -30.62 -4.41 14.72
CA ALA A 718 -31.52 -3.59 13.90
C ALA A 718 -32.85 -4.33 13.70
N GLY A 719 -33.97 -3.61 13.74
CA GLY A 719 -35.29 -4.17 13.45
C GLY A 719 -35.73 -5.32 14.38
N GLY A 720 -35.20 -5.37 15.61
CA GLY A 720 -35.44 -6.48 16.55
C GLY A 720 -34.55 -7.71 16.33
N GLU A 721 -33.71 -7.71 15.30
CA GLU A 721 -32.77 -8.77 15.01
C GLU A 721 -31.41 -8.52 15.67
N THR A 722 -30.76 -9.59 16.11
CA THR A 722 -29.39 -9.59 16.63
C THR A 722 -28.46 -10.23 15.62
N TYR A 723 -27.28 -9.65 15.45
CA TYR A 723 -26.21 -10.18 14.62
C TYR A 723 -24.91 -10.22 15.44
N LEU A 724 -24.24 -11.37 15.43
CA LEU A 724 -22.96 -11.62 16.08
C LEU A 724 -21.96 -12.05 15.01
N VAL A 725 -20.89 -11.28 14.88
CA VAL A 725 -19.71 -11.69 14.09
C VAL A 725 -18.59 -12.00 15.06
N CYS A 726 -17.89 -13.12 14.88
CA CYS A 726 -16.66 -13.42 15.60
C CYS A 726 -15.58 -13.84 14.63
N ILE A 727 -14.36 -13.36 14.86
CA ILE A 727 -13.18 -13.62 14.06
C ILE A 727 -12.06 -14.14 14.94
N ASN A 728 -11.20 -15.01 14.38
CA ASN A 728 -9.99 -15.49 15.03
C ASN A 728 -8.76 -14.85 14.38
N ASN A 729 -8.03 -14.02 15.12
CA ASN A 729 -6.87 -13.28 14.63
C ASN A 729 -5.59 -14.13 14.55
N GLU A 730 -5.65 -15.40 14.96
CA GLU A 730 -4.52 -16.32 14.94
C GLU A 730 -4.66 -17.37 13.83
N ASN A 731 -3.53 -17.84 13.28
CA ASN A 731 -3.49 -18.95 12.32
C ASN A 731 -3.50 -20.33 13.02
N ARG A 732 -4.39 -20.51 13.98
CA ARG A 732 -4.62 -21.78 14.69
C ARG A 732 -6.02 -21.78 15.29
N GLU A 733 -6.55 -22.95 15.63
CA GLU A 733 -7.85 -23.02 16.31
C GLU A 733 -7.84 -22.18 17.60
N ALA A 734 -8.92 -21.42 17.80
CA ALA A 734 -9.15 -20.65 19.02
C ALA A 734 -10.54 -20.95 19.59
N LYS A 735 -10.61 -20.96 20.92
CA LYS A 735 -11.85 -21.11 21.69
C LYS A 735 -12.13 -19.82 22.44
N ALA A 736 -13.39 -19.41 22.46
CA ALA A 736 -13.80 -18.18 23.13
C ALA A 736 -15.16 -18.33 23.83
N THR A 737 -15.26 -17.69 24.99
CA THR A 737 -16.55 -17.42 25.65
C THR A 737 -16.99 -16.00 25.32
N VAL A 738 -18.12 -15.86 24.65
CA VAL A 738 -18.73 -14.56 24.32
C VAL A 738 -19.87 -14.31 25.29
N SER A 739 -19.74 -13.31 26.14
CA SER A 739 -20.72 -12.98 27.19
C SER A 739 -21.29 -11.57 27.01
N GLY A 740 -22.39 -11.25 27.70
CA GLY A 740 -23.09 -9.97 27.54
C GLY A 740 -24.06 -9.94 26.35
N LEU A 741 -24.44 -11.11 25.83
CA LEU A 741 -25.48 -11.24 24.80
C LEU A 741 -26.88 -10.95 25.40
N PRO A 742 -27.87 -10.53 24.59
CA PRO A 742 -29.21 -10.19 25.08
C PRO A 742 -29.81 -11.30 25.97
N PRO A 743 -30.34 -11.00 27.18
CA PRO A 743 -30.72 -12.02 28.17
C PRO A 743 -31.79 -13.02 27.71
N LYS A 744 -32.66 -12.59 26.78
CA LYS A 744 -33.73 -13.42 26.21
C LYS A 744 -33.27 -14.28 25.04
N LEU A 745 -32.07 -14.05 24.50
CA LEU A 745 -31.54 -14.78 23.36
C LEU A 745 -31.21 -16.21 23.78
N LYS A 746 -31.74 -17.19 23.03
CA LYS A 746 -31.54 -18.63 23.29
C LYS A 746 -30.65 -19.30 22.25
N SER A 747 -30.73 -18.87 21.01
CA SER A 747 -29.90 -19.37 19.92
C SER A 747 -29.76 -18.32 18.83
N LEU A 748 -28.69 -18.46 18.05
CA LEU A 748 -28.47 -17.73 16.80
C LEU A 748 -28.23 -18.75 15.69
N ARG A 749 -28.82 -18.52 14.52
CA ARG A 749 -28.50 -19.28 13.31
C ARG A 749 -27.13 -18.84 12.80
N VAL A 750 -26.22 -19.78 12.56
CA VAL A 750 -24.90 -19.50 11.97
C VAL A 750 -25.04 -19.57 10.45
N LEU A 751 -24.77 -18.45 9.79
CA LEU A 751 -24.89 -18.34 8.34
C LEU A 751 -23.75 -19.10 7.63
N TYR A 752 -24.10 -19.72 6.51
CA TYR A 752 -23.21 -20.45 5.61
C TYR A 752 -22.54 -21.69 6.23
N GLU A 753 -23.16 -22.25 7.27
CA GLU A 753 -22.70 -23.46 7.98
C GLU A 753 -23.83 -24.51 8.10
N ASN A 754 -24.57 -24.75 7.00
CA ASN A 754 -25.55 -25.83 6.87
C ASN A 754 -26.57 -25.93 8.03
N GLY A 755 -27.13 -24.79 8.43
CA GLY A 755 -28.17 -24.72 9.47
C GLY A 755 -27.65 -24.85 10.91
N ARG A 756 -26.34 -24.78 11.15
CA ARG A 756 -25.76 -24.79 12.49
C ARG A 756 -26.38 -23.70 13.37
N GLN A 757 -26.63 -24.05 14.63
CA GLN A 757 -27.13 -23.12 15.66
C GLN A 757 -26.06 -22.87 16.72
N LEU A 758 -25.85 -21.60 17.08
CA LEU A 758 -25.05 -21.19 18.21
C LEU A 758 -25.96 -21.04 19.43
N ALA A 759 -25.81 -21.95 20.40
CA ALA A 759 -26.60 -21.91 21.64
C ALA A 759 -26.13 -20.77 22.57
N VAL A 760 -27.09 -20.04 23.13
CA VAL A 760 -26.85 -18.98 24.12
C VAL A 760 -27.44 -19.42 25.46
N ARG A 761 -26.57 -19.52 26.47
CA ARG A 761 -26.93 -19.92 27.84
C ARG A 761 -26.51 -18.81 28.79
N ASN A 762 -27.47 -18.33 29.59
CA ASN A 762 -27.23 -17.26 30.57
C ASN A 762 -26.55 -16.01 29.98
N GLY A 763 -26.94 -15.61 28.76
CA GLY A 763 -26.34 -14.46 28.07
C GLY A 763 -24.91 -14.69 27.54
N ALA A 764 -24.46 -15.95 27.46
CA ALA A 764 -23.16 -16.32 26.92
C ALA A 764 -23.23 -17.43 25.87
N ALA A 765 -22.30 -17.41 24.92
CA ALA A 765 -22.12 -18.42 23.88
C ALA A 765 -20.67 -18.92 23.87
N GLN A 766 -20.50 -20.20 23.57
CA GLN A 766 -19.18 -20.82 23.36
C GLN A 766 -18.90 -20.89 21.86
N VAL A 767 -17.76 -20.35 21.46
CA VAL A 767 -17.35 -20.25 20.06
C VAL A 767 -16.02 -20.98 19.88
N VAL A 768 -15.92 -21.77 18.81
CA VAL A 768 -14.70 -22.43 18.36
C VAL A 768 -14.50 -22.05 16.90
N LEU A 769 -13.33 -21.51 16.57
CA LEU A 769 -12.99 -21.02 15.24
C LEU A 769 -11.67 -21.66 14.79
N PRO A 770 -11.56 -22.13 13.54
CA PRO A 770 -10.26 -22.50 12.98
C PRO A 770 -9.36 -21.25 12.86
N GLY A 771 -8.09 -21.44 12.46
CA GLY A 771 -7.20 -20.32 12.18
C GLY A 771 -7.79 -19.39 11.13
N TYR A 772 -7.78 -18.07 11.39
CA TYR A 772 -8.48 -17.07 10.57
C TYR A 772 -9.97 -17.38 10.32
N GLY A 773 -10.61 -18.12 11.23
CA GLY A 773 -12.01 -18.48 11.14
C GLY A 773 -12.92 -17.28 11.36
N VAL A 774 -14.06 -17.28 10.66
CA VAL A 774 -15.12 -16.28 10.80
C VAL A 774 -16.46 -16.97 11.07
N LEU A 775 -17.15 -16.54 12.12
CA LEU A 775 -18.53 -16.91 12.43
C LEU A 775 -19.42 -15.69 12.22
N VAL A 776 -20.50 -15.86 11.47
CA VAL A 776 -21.57 -14.85 11.31
C VAL A 776 -22.86 -15.49 11.75
N ALA A 777 -23.48 -14.99 12.80
CA ALA A 777 -24.68 -15.59 13.38
C ALA A 777 -25.77 -14.54 13.62
N THR A 778 -27.03 -14.92 13.44
CA THR A 778 -28.15 -13.99 13.52
C THR A 778 -29.44 -14.65 14.05
N THR A 779 -30.33 -13.84 14.61
CA THR A 779 -31.73 -14.24 14.84
C THR A 779 -32.60 -14.14 13.59
N SER A 780 -32.14 -13.41 12.57
CA SER A 780 -32.93 -13.15 11.37
C SER A 780 -33.16 -14.42 10.57
N THR A 781 -34.42 -14.65 10.22
CA THR A 781 -34.86 -15.72 9.32
C THR A 781 -34.91 -15.27 7.86
N LYS A 782 -34.69 -13.98 7.59
CA LYS A 782 -34.85 -13.37 6.26
C LYS A 782 -33.58 -13.36 5.42
N LEU A 783 -32.41 -13.51 6.04
CA LEU A 783 -31.13 -13.48 5.33
C LEU A 783 -30.89 -14.79 4.59
N GLN A 784 -30.37 -14.68 3.36
CA GLN A 784 -29.90 -15.79 2.54
C GLN A 784 -28.74 -16.50 3.25
N ASP A 785 -28.74 -17.83 3.17
CA ASP A 785 -27.86 -18.73 3.94
C ASP A 785 -27.01 -19.63 3.04
N THR A 786 -27.00 -19.34 1.74
CA THR A 786 -26.33 -20.13 0.70
C THR A 786 -25.46 -19.22 -0.14
N ARG A 787 -24.23 -19.67 -0.42
CA ARG A 787 -23.32 -19.01 -1.35
C ARG A 787 -23.55 -19.56 -2.76
N PRO A 788 -23.67 -18.70 -3.79
CA PRO A 788 -23.58 -19.15 -5.18
C PRO A 788 -22.22 -19.80 -5.45
N ASP A 789 -22.20 -20.83 -6.28
CA ASP A 789 -20.96 -21.43 -6.76
C ASP A 789 -20.52 -20.75 -8.07
N TYR A 790 -19.76 -19.67 -7.95
CA TYR A 790 -19.17 -18.97 -9.10
C TYR A 790 -18.04 -19.78 -9.78
N SER A 791 -17.55 -20.86 -9.16
CA SER A 791 -16.50 -21.71 -9.77
C SER A 791 -17.05 -22.63 -10.85
N ALA A 792 -18.38 -22.83 -10.91
CA ALA A 792 -19.02 -23.63 -11.96
C ALA A 792 -18.79 -23.04 -13.36
N GLU A 793 -18.69 -21.72 -13.49
CA GLU A 793 -18.41 -21.01 -14.75
C GLU A 793 -17.04 -21.43 -15.34
N LEU A 794 -16.06 -21.76 -14.49
CA LEU A 794 -14.73 -22.22 -14.91
C LEU A 794 -14.76 -23.54 -15.70
N LYS A 795 -15.76 -24.38 -15.44
CA LYS A 795 -15.91 -25.68 -16.12
C LYS A 795 -16.55 -25.56 -17.50
N SER A 796 -17.08 -24.38 -17.84
CA SER A 796 -17.89 -24.14 -19.04
C SER A 796 -17.20 -23.27 -20.10
N LEU A 797 -16.07 -22.63 -19.77
CA LEU A 797 -15.36 -21.73 -20.67
C LEU A 797 -14.13 -22.44 -21.29
N PRO A 798 -13.84 -22.19 -22.59
CA PRO A 798 -12.62 -22.70 -23.20
C PRO A 798 -11.39 -22.14 -22.48
N ALA A 799 -10.34 -22.95 -22.36
CA ALA A 799 -9.07 -22.47 -21.81
C ALA A 799 -8.57 -21.28 -22.63
N LEU A 800 -7.98 -20.28 -21.95
CA LEU A 800 -7.21 -19.21 -22.59
C LEU A 800 -6.28 -19.84 -23.65
N PRO A 801 -6.44 -19.48 -24.95
CA PRO A 801 -5.53 -19.95 -25.98
C PRO A 801 -4.10 -19.53 -25.63
N SER A 802 -3.09 -20.33 -26.03
CA SER A 802 -1.71 -19.86 -25.89
C SER A 802 -1.51 -18.59 -26.70
N THR A 803 -0.61 -17.70 -26.27
CA THR A 803 -0.24 -16.52 -27.07
C THR A 803 0.18 -16.90 -28.49
N GLU A 804 0.81 -18.08 -28.66
CA GLU A 804 1.15 -18.66 -29.96
C GLU A 804 -0.09 -18.99 -30.81
N ALA A 805 -1.17 -19.47 -30.22
CA ALA A 805 -2.43 -19.74 -30.93
C ALA A 805 -3.14 -18.45 -31.39
N MET A 806 -2.83 -17.31 -30.74
CA MET A 806 -3.36 -15.99 -31.12
C MET A 806 -2.44 -15.21 -32.07
N ARG A 807 -1.30 -15.80 -32.50
CA ARG A 807 -0.40 -15.19 -33.48
C ARG A 807 -0.92 -15.39 -34.88
N GLU A 808 -0.87 -14.33 -35.67
CA GLU A 808 -0.95 -14.43 -37.13
C GLU A 808 0.47 -14.39 -37.72
N PRO A 809 0.84 -15.33 -38.62
CA PRO A 809 2.16 -15.34 -39.22
C PRO A 809 2.52 -14.01 -39.89
N GLY A 810 3.65 -13.42 -39.49
CA GLY A 810 4.15 -12.15 -40.05
C GLY A 810 3.60 -10.89 -39.36
N ASN A 811 2.62 -11.03 -38.48
CA ASN A 811 2.05 -9.92 -37.72
C ASN A 811 2.68 -9.84 -36.31
N ALA A 812 3.16 -8.65 -35.93
CA ALA A 812 3.68 -8.40 -34.60
C ALA A 812 2.57 -8.21 -33.55
N ALA A 813 1.36 -7.82 -33.97
CA ALA A 813 0.18 -7.79 -33.11
C ALA A 813 -0.35 -9.20 -32.83
N LEU A 814 -0.88 -9.39 -31.62
CA LEU A 814 -1.51 -10.62 -31.14
C LEU A 814 -3.03 -10.45 -31.10
N ASN A 815 -3.77 -11.52 -31.39
CA ASN A 815 -5.23 -11.43 -31.58
C ASN A 815 -5.63 -10.23 -32.49
N PRO A 816 -4.98 -10.04 -33.64
CA PRO A 816 -5.14 -8.83 -34.46
C PRO A 816 -6.51 -8.72 -35.14
N SER A 817 -7.17 -9.86 -35.36
CA SER A 817 -8.51 -9.98 -35.96
C SER A 817 -9.60 -10.17 -34.89
N PHE A 818 -9.27 -9.97 -33.61
CA PHE A 818 -10.21 -9.95 -32.49
C PHE A 818 -11.04 -11.23 -32.27
N GLU A 819 -10.53 -12.38 -32.72
CA GLU A 819 -11.22 -13.67 -32.69
C GLU A 819 -11.28 -14.31 -31.30
N PHE A 820 -10.43 -13.88 -30.37
CA PHE A 820 -10.30 -14.45 -29.04
C PHE A 820 -10.88 -13.52 -27.95
N ASP A 821 -11.81 -14.07 -27.16
CA ASP A 821 -12.38 -13.52 -25.92
C ASP A 821 -12.62 -14.66 -24.92
N SER A 822 -11.52 -15.14 -24.35
CA SER A 822 -11.52 -16.22 -23.36
C SER A 822 -12.28 -15.86 -22.08
N GLY A 823 -12.35 -14.57 -21.72
CA GLY A 823 -13.14 -14.06 -20.60
C GLY A 823 -14.65 -14.03 -20.89
N GLY A 824 -15.03 -14.19 -22.15
CA GLY A 824 -16.38 -13.96 -22.66
C GLY A 824 -16.90 -12.55 -22.37
N ALA A 825 -16.02 -11.59 -22.03
CA ALA A 825 -16.36 -10.25 -21.56
C ALA A 825 -16.90 -9.35 -22.68
N ASN A 826 -16.96 -9.90 -23.90
CA ASN A 826 -17.16 -9.23 -25.16
C ASN A 826 -16.05 -8.21 -25.46
N VAL A 827 -14.81 -8.50 -25.04
CA VAL A 827 -13.63 -7.65 -25.23
C VAL A 827 -12.49 -8.53 -25.77
N PRO A 828 -11.72 -8.06 -26.77
CA PRO A 828 -10.63 -8.87 -27.32
C PRO A 828 -9.53 -9.15 -26.30
N ASP A 829 -9.14 -10.42 -26.17
CA ASP A 829 -7.98 -10.85 -25.39
C ASP A 829 -6.71 -10.10 -25.87
N LEU A 830 -5.82 -9.72 -24.94
CA LEU A 830 -4.54 -9.02 -25.17
C LEU A 830 -4.64 -7.56 -25.67
N TRP A 831 -5.85 -7.01 -25.80
CA TRP A 831 -6.07 -5.60 -26.12
C TRP A 831 -6.65 -4.86 -24.90
N ASN A 832 -5.99 -3.78 -24.49
CA ASN A 832 -6.43 -2.98 -23.36
C ASN A 832 -7.43 -1.92 -23.84
N VAL A 833 -8.65 -1.98 -23.33
CA VAL A 833 -9.66 -0.94 -23.49
C VAL A 833 -9.56 0.03 -22.31
N ARG A 834 -9.42 1.33 -22.57
CA ARG A 834 -9.39 2.35 -21.52
C ARG A 834 -10.80 2.83 -21.17
N TYR A 835 -11.13 2.90 -19.88
CA TYR A 835 -12.34 3.57 -19.39
C TYR A 835 -12.24 5.10 -19.58
N PRO A 836 -13.33 5.86 -19.83
CA PRO A 836 -14.75 5.48 -19.86
C PRO A 836 -15.24 4.88 -21.17
N PHE A 837 -14.33 4.49 -22.07
CA PHE A 837 -14.69 4.07 -23.41
C PHE A 837 -15.14 2.60 -23.42
N SER A 838 -16.26 2.35 -24.11
CA SER A 838 -16.75 1.01 -24.37
C SER A 838 -16.21 0.51 -25.71
N ALA A 839 -15.66 -0.69 -25.70
CA ALA A 839 -15.40 -1.46 -26.89
C ALA A 839 -16.07 -2.82 -26.73
N GLU A 840 -16.64 -3.32 -27.81
CA GLU A 840 -17.29 -4.63 -27.80
C GLU A 840 -16.90 -5.46 -29.02
N LEU A 841 -16.76 -6.76 -28.84
CA LEU A 841 -16.69 -7.67 -29.99
C LEU A 841 -18.07 -7.76 -30.63
N SER A 842 -18.07 -7.70 -31.95
CA SER A 842 -19.28 -7.67 -32.77
C SER A 842 -19.19 -8.78 -33.80
N ILE A 843 -20.22 -9.64 -33.82
CA ILE A 843 -20.44 -10.63 -34.88
C ILE A 843 -21.16 -10.03 -36.11
N ASP A 844 -21.56 -8.77 -36.02
CA ASP A 844 -22.29 -8.10 -37.08
C ASP A 844 -21.35 -7.76 -38.22
N ASN A 845 -21.36 -8.57 -39.30
CA ASN A 845 -20.61 -8.32 -40.54
C ASN A 845 -19.11 -8.01 -40.31
N PRO A 846 -18.36 -8.92 -39.66
CA PRO A 846 -16.91 -8.78 -39.52
C PRO A 846 -16.25 -8.80 -40.91
N HIS A 847 -15.06 -8.20 -41.04
CA HIS A 847 -14.33 -8.23 -42.30
C HIS A 847 -13.78 -9.63 -42.57
N SER A 848 -13.22 -10.24 -41.52
CA SER A 848 -12.73 -11.61 -41.54
C SER A 848 -13.14 -12.36 -40.26
N GLY A 849 -13.01 -13.68 -40.23
CA GLY A 849 -13.32 -14.43 -39.00
C GLY A 849 -14.80 -14.35 -38.56
N LYS A 850 -15.00 -14.33 -37.24
CA LYS A 850 -16.31 -14.30 -36.56
C LYS A 850 -16.57 -12.97 -35.87
N HIS A 851 -15.52 -12.24 -35.47
CA HIS A 851 -15.63 -11.05 -34.66
C HIS A 851 -14.95 -9.87 -35.34
N CYS A 852 -15.42 -8.67 -35.03
CA CYS A 852 -14.70 -7.42 -35.28
C CYS A 852 -14.85 -6.52 -34.05
N LEU A 853 -13.97 -5.55 -33.89
CA LEU A 853 -14.05 -4.59 -32.80
C LEU A 853 -15.04 -3.48 -33.14
N LYS A 854 -16.05 -3.27 -32.30
CA LYS A 854 -17.03 -2.18 -32.43
C LYS A 854 -16.79 -1.12 -31.36
N LEU A 855 -16.67 0.13 -31.80
CA LEU A 855 -16.59 1.30 -30.93
C LEU A 855 -17.77 2.22 -31.22
N THR A 856 -18.52 2.59 -30.18
CA THR A 856 -19.69 3.47 -30.31
C THR A 856 -19.46 4.75 -29.52
N SER A 857 -19.83 5.87 -30.13
CA SER A 857 -19.69 7.22 -29.61
C SER A 857 -21.05 7.95 -29.60
N PRO A 858 -21.51 8.47 -28.45
CA PRO A 858 -22.80 9.16 -28.37
C PRO A 858 -22.76 10.64 -28.80
N ASP A 859 -21.58 11.26 -28.92
CA ASP A 859 -21.41 12.72 -29.15
C ASP A 859 -20.34 13.03 -30.22
N ALA A 860 -20.52 14.15 -30.93
CA ALA A 860 -19.64 14.63 -32.00
C ALA A 860 -18.31 15.20 -31.50
N GLU A 861 -18.24 15.74 -30.28
CA GLU A 861 -16.98 16.19 -29.67
C GLU A 861 -16.24 15.05 -28.93
N PHE A 862 -16.82 13.86 -28.94
CA PHE A 862 -16.29 12.69 -28.23
C PHE A 862 -15.16 12.04 -29.03
N GLN A 863 -14.04 11.80 -28.34
CA GLN A 863 -12.91 11.01 -28.84
C GLN A 863 -12.81 9.72 -28.03
N PRO A 864 -13.43 8.60 -28.45
CA PRO A 864 -13.19 7.31 -27.85
C PRO A 864 -11.73 6.94 -27.97
N LEU A 865 -11.02 6.97 -26.85
CA LEU A 865 -9.57 6.90 -26.83
C LEU A 865 -9.11 5.57 -26.23
N LEU A 866 -8.52 4.76 -27.11
CA LEU A 866 -7.59 3.65 -26.84
C LEU A 866 -8.22 2.29 -26.52
N VAL A 867 -8.44 1.51 -27.59
CA VAL A 867 -8.13 0.08 -27.54
C VAL A 867 -6.70 -0.08 -28.02
N GLN A 868 -5.81 -0.59 -27.17
CA GLN A 868 -4.38 -0.63 -27.47
C GLN A 868 -3.73 -1.95 -27.10
N GLN A 869 -2.71 -2.32 -27.86
CA GLN A 869 -1.86 -3.47 -27.55
C GLN A 869 -0.39 -3.02 -27.55
N ASN A 870 0.34 -3.42 -26.49
CA ASN A 870 1.79 -3.30 -26.48
C ASN A 870 2.38 -4.46 -27.29
N VAL A 871 3.21 -4.14 -28.27
CA VAL A 871 3.87 -5.07 -29.18
C VAL A 871 5.37 -4.80 -29.18
N GLN A 872 6.15 -5.87 -29.30
CA GLN A 872 7.60 -5.79 -29.39
C GLN A 872 8.01 -5.66 -30.85
N VAL A 873 8.86 -4.67 -31.14
CA VAL A 873 9.36 -4.37 -32.49
C VAL A 873 10.87 -4.21 -32.48
N GLU A 874 11.51 -4.53 -33.60
CA GLU A 874 12.94 -4.31 -33.79
C GLU A 874 13.22 -2.80 -33.97
N PRO A 875 14.29 -2.26 -33.37
CA PRO A 875 14.72 -0.88 -33.61
C PRO A 875 15.25 -0.70 -35.03
N ASN A 876 15.13 0.52 -35.55
CA ASN A 876 15.66 0.92 -36.86
C ASN A 876 15.15 0.05 -38.02
N ARG A 877 13.89 -0.38 -37.93
CA ARG A 877 13.21 -1.17 -38.96
C ARG A 877 11.99 -0.42 -39.48
N GLU A 878 11.69 -0.61 -40.75
CA GLU A 878 10.45 -0.12 -41.35
C GLU A 878 9.32 -1.13 -41.12
N TYR A 879 8.21 -0.65 -40.56
CA TYR A 879 6.99 -1.42 -40.35
C TYR A 879 5.84 -0.84 -41.17
N GLU A 880 4.97 -1.70 -41.69
CA GLU A 880 3.66 -1.34 -42.25
C GLU A 880 2.58 -1.69 -41.23
N LEU A 881 1.87 -0.67 -40.76
CA LEU A 881 0.68 -0.79 -39.92
C LEU A 881 -0.55 -0.69 -40.81
N SER A 882 -1.46 -1.67 -40.72
CA SER A 882 -2.71 -1.68 -41.46
C SER A 882 -3.88 -2.17 -40.62
N LEU A 883 -5.10 -1.83 -41.04
CA LEU A 883 -6.35 -2.37 -40.51
C LEU A 883 -7.47 -2.20 -41.52
N TRP A 884 -8.56 -2.94 -41.30
CA TRP A 884 -9.85 -2.68 -41.92
C TRP A 884 -10.73 -1.82 -41.02
N LEU A 885 -11.41 -0.85 -41.62
CA LEU A 885 -12.29 0.08 -40.94
C LEU A 885 -13.59 0.24 -41.74
N ARG A 886 -14.72 0.28 -41.03
CA ARG A 886 -16.01 0.74 -41.56
C ARG A 886 -16.73 1.60 -40.53
N THR A 887 -17.68 2.42 -40.98
CA THR A 887 -18.47 3.32 -40.11
C THR A 887 -19.94 3.20 -40.43
N ASP A 888 -20.80 3.68 -39.53
CA ASP A 888 -22.25 3.73 -39.74
C ASP A 888 -22.71 4.75 -40.81
N GLY A 889 -21.78 5.55 -41.34
CA GLY A 889 -22.03 6.58 -42.34
C GLY A 889 -22.36 7.96 -41.76
N GLY A 890 -22.35 8.11 -40.43
CA GLY A 890 -22.49 9.38 -39.73
C GLY A 890 -21.25 10.27 -39.79
N ASP A 891 -21.02 11.07 -38.75
CA ASP A 891 -19.86 11.97 -38.64
C ASP A 891 -18.69 11.36 -37.86
N ILE A 892 -18.77 10.06 -37.55
CA ILE A 892 -17.69 9.32 -36.93
C ILE A 892 -16.56 9.04 -37.93
N THR A 893 -15.34 9.16 -37.42
CA THR A 893 -14.09 8.80 -38.08
C THR A 893 -13.33 7.82 -37.20
N GLY A 894 -12.47 7.00 -37.78
CA GLY A 894 -11.57 6.16 -37.02
C GLY A 894 -10.17 6.14 -37.60
N ARG A 895 -9.22 5.65 -36.81
CA ARG A 895 -7.82 5.52 -37.19
C ARG A 895 -7.12 4.42 -36.39
N VAL A 896 -6.02 3.93 -36.94
CA VAL A 896 -5.00 3.17 -36.22
C VAL A 896 -3.71 3.97 -36.19
N TYR A 897 -2.91 3.88 -35.14
CA TYR A 897 -1.58 4.46 -35.16
C TYR A 897 -0.63 3.72 -34.23
N ALA A 898 0.66 4.01 -34.39
CA ALA A 898 1.71 3.49 -33.53
C ALA A 898 2.30 4.59 -32.66
N GLU A 899 2.54 4.32 -31.38
CA GLU A 899 3.22 5.24 -30.46
C GLU A 899 4.27 4.51 -29.60
N TRP A 900 5.37 5.19 -29.29
CA TRP A 900 6.47 4.67 -28.47
C TRP A 900 7.18 5.83 -27.74
N VAL A 901 8.02 5.52 -26.76
CA VAL A 901 8.80 6.52 -26.03
C VAL A 901 10.20 6.62 -26.64
N LEU A 902 10.66 7.84 -26.90
CA LEU A 902 12.01 8.14 -27.37
C LEU A 902 12.61 9.23 -26.47
N ALA A 903 13.70 8.90 -25.76
CA ALA A 903 14.38 9.82 -24.83
C ALA A 903 13.42 10.50 -23.82
N GLY A 904 12.49 9.72 -23.25
CA GLY A 904 11.50 10.20 -22.28
C GLY A 904 10.35 11.01 -22.86
N LYS A 905 10.21 11.10 -24.19
CA LYS A 905 9.09 11.77 -24.87
C LYS A 905 8.28 10.81 -25.74
N PHE A 906 6.96 10.96 -25.75
CA PHE A 906 6.08 10.23 -26.66
C PHE A 906 6.34 10.63 -28.12
N THR A 907 6.62 9.62 -28.94
CA THR A 907 6.76 9.71 -30.40
C THR A 907 5.67 8.85 -31.01
N SER A 908 5.02 9.31 -32.07
CA SER A 908 3.94 8.55 -32.72
C SER A 908 3.95 8.70 -34.24
N CYS A 909 3.60 7.62 -34.93
CA CYS A 909 3.24 7.64 -36.34
C CYS A 909 1.71 7.64 -36.44
N VAL A 910 1.13 8.83 -36.49
CA VAL A 910 -0.32 9.04 -36.44
C VAL A 910 -0.93 8.99 -37.83
N ALA A 911 -1.80 8.00 -38.07
CA ALA A 911 -2.67 8.00 -39.23
C ALA A 911 -3.64 9.20 -39.21
N PRO A 912 -3.98 9.78 -40.38
CA PRO A 912 -5.08 10.72 -40.47
C PRO A 912 -6.39 10.06 -40.01
N TRP A 913 -7.31 10.89 -39.52
CA TRP A 913 -8.68 10.46 -39.27
C TRP A 913 -9.33 10.07 -40.59
N THR A 914 -9.84 8.84 -40.67
CA THR A 914 -10.54 8.35 -41.85
C THR A 914 -12.04 8.33 -41.55
N LYS A 915 -12.81 9.08 -42.34
CA LYS A 915 -14.27 8.88 -42.43
C LYS A 915 -14.52 7.61 -43.24
N GLY A 916 -15.11 6.61 -42.62
CA GLY A 916 -15.35 5.32 -43.27
C GLY A 916 -16.54 5.35 -44.24
N SER A 917 -16.80 4.19 -44.83
CA SER A 917 -18.02 3.83 -45.54
C SER A 917 -18.79 2.79 -44.71
N PRO A 918 -20.09 2.57 -44.95
CA PRO A 918 -20.75 1.34 -44.53
C PRO A 918 -20.05 0.06 -45.01
N GLU A 919 -19.24 0.17 -46.08
CA GLU A 919 -18.35 -0.89 -46.58
C GLU A 919 -16.96 -0.84 -45.92
N TRP A 920 -16.32 -2.01 -45.81
CA TRP A 920 -14.97 -2.15 -45.25
C TRP A 920 -13.90 -1.50 -46.15
N GLN A 921 -13.02 -0.72 -45.54
CA GLN A 921 -11.91 -0.02 -46.19
C GLN A 921 -10.61 -0.34 -45.47
N GLN A 922 -9.56 -0.67 -46.24
CA GLN A 922 -8.24 -0.93 -45.67
C GLN A 922 -7.44 0.37 -45.57
N LEU A 923 -6.85 0.63 -44.40
CA LEU A 923 -5.87 1.70 -44.20
C LEU A 923 -4.48 1.11 -44.01
N LYS A 924 -3.45 1.80 -44.52
CA LYS A 924 -2.05 1.36 -44.49
C LYS A 924 -1.13 2.54 -44.23
N TYR A 925 -0.20 2.38 -43.32
CA TYR A 925 0.76 3.40 -42.91
C TYR A 925 2.13 2.78 -42.70
N ARG A 926 3.18 3.43 -43.19
CA ARG A 926 4.55 2.98 -42.95
C ARG A 926 5.27 3.93 -42.02
N PHE A 927 6.10 3.36 -41.17
CA PHE A 927 6.97 4.12 -40.29
C PHE A 927 8.23 3.36 -39.96
N THR A 928 9.28 4.09 -39.61
CA THR A 928 10.54 3.52 -39.15
C THR A 928 10.64 3.67 -37.64
N THR A 929 10.93 2.59 -36.94
CA THR A 929 11.22 2.63 -35.50
C THR A 929 12.58 3.31 -35.28
N THR A 930 12.67 4.39 -34.52
CA THR A 930 13.95 5.03 -34.16
C THR A 930 14.49 4.46 -32.83
N PRO A 931 15.79 4.58 -32.49
CA PRO A 931 16.37 3.78 -31.42
C PRO A 931 15.93 4.27 -30.04
N ASP A 932 14.91 3.60 -29.48
CA ASP A 932 14.86 3.04 -28.11
C ASP A 932 13.54 2.25 -27.91
N PRO A 933 13.46 0.97 -28.31
CA PRO A 933 12.27 0.13 -28.08
C PRO A 933 12.28 -0.59 -26.72
N ALA A 934 13.13 -0.22 -25.76
CA ALA A 934 13.13 -0.86 -24.44
C ALA A 934 11.76 -0.77 -23.71
N GLY A 935 10.88 0.16 -24.12
CA GLY A 935 9.52 0.32 -23.60
C GLY A 935 8.39 -0.36 -24.39
N GLY A 936 8.67 -1.07 -25.49
CA GLY A 936 7.65 -1.60 -26.41
C GLY A 936 6.92 -0.51 -27.22
N LEU A 937 6.27 -0.91 -28.32
CA LEU A 937 5.46 -0.04 -29.17
C LEU A 937 3.98 -0.30 -28.90
N TYR A 938 3.15 0.73 -28.83
CA TYR A 938 1.71 0.58 -28.72
C TYR A 938 1.06 0.72 -30.10
N VAL A 939 0.30 -0.30 -30.49
CA VAL A 939 -0.67 -0.19 -31.59
C VAL A 939 -1.97 0.27 -30.98
N VAL A 940 -2.48 1.40 -31.45
CA VAL A 940 -3.64 2.07 -30.88
C VAL A 940 -4.73 2.24 -31.92
N VAL A 941 -5.95 1.86 -31.53
CA VAL A 941 -7.18 2.07 -32.29
C VAL A 941 -8.02 3.18 -31.64
N GLN A 942 -8.53 4.10 -32.46
CA GLN A 942 -9.32 5.25 -32.03
C GLN A 942 -10.50 5.56 -32.94
N SER A 943 -11.49 6.24 -32.37
CA SER A 943 -12.53 6.95 -33.11
C SER A 943 -12.67 8.40 -32.68
N HIS A 944 -13.38 9.18 -33.49
CA HIS A 944 -13.73 10.57 -33.20
C HIS A 944 -15.02 10.93 -33.93
N GLY A 945 -15.96 11.55 -33.22
CA GLY A 945 -17.27 11.91 -33.74
C GLY A 945 -18.39 10.97 -33.28
N LYS A 946 -19.64 11.34 -33.58
CA LYS A 946 -20.84 10.61 -33.17
C LYS A 946 -21.16 9.47 -34.13
N GLY A 947 -21.44 8.28 -33.60
CA GLY A 947 -21.82 7.10 -34.38
C GLY A 947 -21.08 5.84 -33.95
N THR A 948 -21.01 4.87 -34.85
CA THR A 948 -20.30 3.61 -34.65
C THR A 948 -19.21 3.40 -35.71
N VAL A 949 -18.03 2.99 -35.26
CA VAL A 949 -16.95 2.47 -36.10
C VAL A 949 -16.72 0.99 -35.79
N TRP A 950 -16.44 0.21 -36.82
CA TRP A 950 -15.97 -1.16 -36.67
C TRP A 950 -14.57 -1.27 -37.27
N LEU A 951 -13.72 -2.04 -36.59
CA LEU A 951 -12.33 -2.25 -36.96
C LEU A 951 -12.00 -3.74 -36.94
N ASP A 952 -11.16 -4.17 -37.85
CA ASP A 952 -10.80 -5.59 -38.01
C ASP A 952 -9.41 -5.77 -38.65
N ASP A 953 -8.84 -6.97 -38.54
CA ASP A 953 -7.50 -7.40 -38.97
C ASP A 953 -6.39 -6.33 -38.81
N VAL A 954 -6.05 -5.95 -37.58
CA VAL A 954 -4.97 -4.99 -37.31
C VAL A 954 -3.59 -5.63 -37.51
N LYS A 955 -2.87 -5.25 -38.56
CA LYS A 955 -1.56 -5.82 -38.88
C LYS A 955 -0.43 -4.84 -38.65
N LEU A 956 0.60 -5.28 -37.93
CA LEU A 956 1.89 -4.61 -37.84
C LEU A 956 2.96 -5.54 -38.41
N GLU A 957 3.34 -5.31 -39.67
CA GLU A 957 4.20 -6.20 -40.44
C GLU A 957 5.55 -5.54 -40.69
N LEU A 958 6.64 -6.30 -40.55
CA LEU A 958 7.96 -5.83 -40.94
C LEU A 958 8.04 -5.71 -42.47
N VAL A 959 8.36 -4.52 -42.98
CA VAL A 959 8.64 -4.33 -44.40
C VAL A 959 9.99 -5.00 -44.68
N LYS A 960 9.98 -6.13 -45.40
CA LYS A 960 11.22 -6.83 -45.76
C LYS A 960 12.14 -5.91 -46.57
N GLU A 961 13.37 -5.74 -46.10
CA GLU A 961 14.51 -5.35 -46.95
C GLU A 961 14.93 -6.48 -47.89
#